data_AF-A0A8J7B806-F1
#
_entry.id   AF-A0A8J7B806-F1
#
_cell.length_a   1.000
_cell.length_b   1.000
_cell.length_c   1.000
_cell.angle_alpha   90.00
_cell.angle_beta   90.00
_cell.angle_gamma   90.00
#
_symmetry.space_group_name_H-M   'P 1'
#
loop_
_entity.id
_entity.type
_entity.pdbx_description
1 polymer ?
#
loop_
_entity_poly.entity_id
_entity_poly.type
_entity_poly.pdbx_seq_one_letter_code
_entity_poly.pdbx_strand_id
1 'polypeptide(L)'
;MSQYTPTRKGNPCQICGDTKSKCRETEGTVALCMTFSEAIGAPNVPGFKFIGRSRNDLWGKWIVDDSQSWSEQQREEWKRTQTAQRQLRVTKEREKHTRSLSAKERDRYYRKLLNQLILNPADLEDLHRRGLADEEIEAAGFKSVEQWHELKSPVSNLLPGVNLDGLTLNTQAGYLCPIRNVDGLVVGCQVRLRQSQDGRYRWLTSATKKRQDGPQPHLPNGELPLAVYRPAKLTRQEIALVEGTGPKPFITAQRLEAITVGAAGGQFSGSPQTLKASLEKLAAELGTNTITFYPDSGAIVNRNVLRQYENTWELLLDWGYTVQVGWWGQVSKADPDIDELQDLNLIEFISPQKFLKDGKREYWCGFYREQRRKIAQHSFTYKPDALVSDRFLPKFHLSDLKPGVTVVKAPWGSGKSSNILSPIARDARSAGYDVMQVGHLNSLLENTAPKMKLDTHRTVKDIGSVGRNLVNLSTHPNLAITLHSLGAMVDVSKRTKPLLLLIDEHEQVFQSLSDRQNTTLKGELRQAARLKLEHLIREAKYVLLSDADASDVLVDYVRHLRGEDRVRIIQSTFKVGEGRLPIEISTGKDPSELIKSFLDCLRAGGKAIFFVSCPQEIRSIVEQIKADPELQELKGQAVYGDVTSEPEVARFIESIDKEYIKLDWLIHSSSLGTGVDLNKEHFTHRFALVRGGALSATECCQAMFRYRPDVPTLIWVTPMTQNKECDAEEILKALQYRESTTFDTLRCSRIAGIQASATGEINLDDRPFLDLYAKLTARKNASLSNLRESIYEVLEASGYSLKFNEPVSYQDIKTTHREIKRKLDKEDCEAIANARVLSDEELSEKANSFTLTLADQQAVCKALLHRDTGLEVTPELVKIDDEGRWRKGVKHLEYLLSDPALAMLDDVLDQKSNPIASDRSHYTLKRNLLADLGIKGFLEPGLEWRKSDQLLVQFADRCRLRAHDIKTIWGFNIPQDSRKLSDVQILGEFLRRLGLATLSRQVGAGKDRERLYWVNPERMELCKRVIEHRQKRRQEHTLTLNSLSSEGSLTEAHPLSTPPPQQLSEPRHTPPYIYTPSSGGVSKFESPIPLGPSPTLTTQQISLKPGDLVIWKALSGEWEVVWAGTAIAGVRRVGEDLDWRVDLADLTPVEQGAR
;
A
#
# COMPACT_ATOMS: atom_id res chain seq x y z
N MET A 1 -38.01 -1.32 -27.38
CA MET A 1 -36.58 -1.22 -27.01
C MET A 1 -36.51 -0.33 -25.77
N SER A 2 -36.15 -0.85 -24.60
CA SER A 2 -35.91 0.01 -23.43
C SER A 2 -34.55 0.71 -23.61
N GLN A 3 -34.56 2.05 -23.61
CA GLN A 3 -33.35 2.87 -23.63
C GLN A 3 -32.73 2.87 -22.23
N TYR A 4 -31.43 2.55 -22.11
CA TYR A 4 -30.70 2.73 -20.87
C TYR A 4 -30.71 4.22 -20.50
N THR A 5 -31.33 4.55 -19.38
CA THR A 5 -31.44 5.90 -18.85
C THR A 5 -30.22 6.20 -17.97
N PRO A 6 -29.45 7.27 -18.25
CA PRO A 6 -28.36 7.71 -17.37
C PRO A 6 -28.86 8.05 -15.96
N THR A 7 -28.02 7.83 -14.95
CA THR A 7 -28.33 8.28 -13.60
C THR A 7 -28.27 9.80 -13.48
N ARG A 8 -29.11 10.41 -12.65
CA ARG A 8 -29.20 11.86 -12.44
C ARG A 8 -29.79 12.13 -11.05
N LYS A 9 -29.83 13.40 -10.59
CA LYS A 9 -30.39 13.73 -9.27
C LYS A 9 -31.80 13.18 -9.00
N GLY A 10 -32.68 13.13 -10.01
CA GLY A 10 -34.02 12.53 -9.92
C GLY A 10 -34.10 11.04 -10.29
N ASN A 11 -32.96 10.39 -10.58
CA ASN A 11 -32.84 8.96 -10.90
C ASN A 11 -31.43 8.47 -10.48
N PRO A 12 -31.12 8.40 -9.18
CA PRO A 12 -29.81 7.96 -8.68
C PRO A 12 -29.57 6.48 -9.00
N CYS A 13 -28.29 6.08 -9.10
CA CYS A 13 -27.96 4.67 -9.29
C CYS A 13 -28.47 3.83 -8.12
N GLN A 14 -29.26 2.81 -8.41
CA GLN A 14 -29.80 1.90 -7.40
C GLN A 14 -28.72 1.01 -6.76
N ILE A 15 -27.52 0.93 -7.35
CA ILE A 15 -26.40 0.13 -6.84
C ILE A 15 -25.41 0.97 -6.03
N CYS A 16 -24.98 2.13 -6.54
CA CYS A 16 -23.94 2.96 -5.90
C CYS A 16 -24.36 4.38 -5.50
N GLY A 17 -25.62 4.76 -5.75
CA GLY A 17 -26.11 6.10 -5.48
C GLY A 17 -25.58 7.19 -6.43
N ASP A 18 -24.82 6.85 -7.48
CA ASP A 18 -24.30 7.82 -8.44
C ASP A 18 -25.43 8.67 -9.06
N THR A 19 -25.26 9.98 -9.04
CA THR A 19 -26.18 10.95 -9.65
C THR A 19 -25.52 11.74 -10.80
N LYS A 20 -24.27 11.40 -11.16
CA LYS A 20 -23.47 12.13 -12.16
C LYS A 20 -23.51 11.49 -13.56
N SER A 21 -24.54 10.71 -13.87
CA SER A 21 -24.73 10.07 -15.18
C SER A 21 -23.64 9.08 -15.60
N LYS A 22 -22.83 8.62 -14.64
CA LYS A 22 -21.79 7.61 -14.87
C LYS A 22 -22.42 6.21 -14.93
N CYS A 23 -23.45 5.95 -14.14
CA CYS A 23 -24.20 4.70 -14.18
C CYS A 23 -25.41 4.78 -15.15
N ARG A 24 -25.96 3.63 -15.56
CA ARG A 24 -27.15 3.57 -16.45
C ARG A 24 -28.12 2.47 -16.04
N GLU A 25 -29.41 2.67 -16.26
CA GLU A 25 -30.46 1.71 -15.85
C GLU A 25 -31.54 1.55 -16.93
N THR A 26 -32.14 0.37 -17.07
CA THR A 26 -33.37 0.14 -17.86
C THR A 26 -34.54 -0.09 -16.93
N GLU A 27 -35.71 0.54 -17.18
CA GLU A 27 -37.03 0.35 -16.52
C GLU A 27 -37.08 -0.74 -15.42
N GLY A 28 -36.35 -0.55 -14.32
CA GLY A 28 -36.26 -1.49 -13.19
C GLY A 28 -35.70 -2.91 -13.43
N THR A 29 -34.99 -3.21 -14.52
CA THR A 29 -34.58 -4.61 -14.86
C THR A 29 -33.07 -4.86 -14.88
N VAL A 30 -32.28 -3.89 -15.37
CA VAL A 30 -30.82 -4.02 -15.47
C VAL A 30 -30.17 -2.69 -15.09
N ALA A 31 -29.29 -2.72 -14.10
CA ALA A 31 -28.46 -1.60 -13.68
C ALA A 31 -26.99 -1.81 -14.08
N LEU A 32 -26.42 -0.82 -14.76
CA LEU A 32 -25.01 -0.72 -15.13
C LEU A 32 -24.31 0.23 -14.17
N CYS A 33 -23.59 -0.34 -13.21
CA CYS A 33 -22.91 0.41 -12.17
C CYS A 33 -21.43 0.60 -12.51
N MET A 34 -20.96 1.84 -12.60
CA MET A 34 -19.55 2.15 -12.89
C MET A 34 -18.69 2.04 -11.63
N THR A 35 -19.25 2.39 -10.46
CA THR A 35 -18.56 2.31 -9.16
C THR A 35 -18.32 0.88 -8.73
N PHE A 36 -19.33 0.03 -8.90
CA PHE A 36 -19.25 -1.41 -8.62
C PHE A 36 -19.21 -2.16 -9.95
N SER A 37 -18.08 -2.01 -10.65
CA SER A 37 -17.84 -2.67 -11.93
C SER A 37 -17.57 -4.17 -11.78
N GLU A 38 -17.30 -4.63 -10.57
CA GLU A 38 -17.04 -6.01 -10.18
C GLU A 38 -17.91 -6.39 -8.98
N ALA A 39 -18.18 -7.69 -8.79
CA ALA A 39 -18.92 -8.16 -7.61
C ALA A 39 -18.13 -7.97 -6.30
N ILE A 40 -16.80 -7.93 -6.38
CA ILE A 40 -15.90 -7.87 -5.23
C ILE A 40 -15.89 -6.43 -4.72
N GLY A 41 -16.38 -6.20 -3.50
CA GLY A 41 -16.42 -4.89 -2.84
C GLY A 41 -17.72 -4.09 -3.04
N ALA A 42 -18.74 -4.65 -3.70
CA ALA A 42 -20.06 -4.04 -3.76
C ALA A 42 -20.84 -4.33 -2.46
N PRO A 43 -21.55 -3.35 -1.86
CA PRO A 43 -22.50 -3.61 -0.78
C PRO A 43 -23.56 -4.60 -1.28
N ASN A 44 -24.07 -5.46 -0.40
CA ASN A 44 -25.12 -6.41 -0.74
C ASN A 44 -26.41 -5.62 -1.00
N VAL A 45 -26.65 -5.21 -2.25
CA VAL A 45 -27.78 -4.34 -2.62
C VAL A 45 -29.06 -5.19 -2.65
N PRO A 46 -30.01 -4.97 -1.72
CA PRO A 46 -31.21 -5.81 -1.63
C PRO A 46 -32.01 -5.79 -2.93
N GLY A 47 -32.31 -6.96 -3.46
CA GLY A 47 -33.07 -7.12 -4.71
C GLY A 47 -32.25 -7.03 -5.99
N PHE A 48 -30.91 -7.00 -5.95
CA PHE A 48 -30.06 -6.99 -7.15
C PHE A 48 -28.96 -8.05 -7.11
N LYS A 49 -28.72 -8.71 -8.25
CA LYS A 49 -27.69 -9.75 -8.46
C LYS A 49 -26.69 -9.33 -9.54
N PHE A 50 -25.40 -9.48 -9.25
CA PHE A 50 -24.34 -9.28 -10.23
C PHE A 50 -24.27 -10.43 -11.24
N ILE A 51 -24.22 -10.11 -12.53
CA ILE A 51 -24.19 -11.11 -13.61
C ILE A 51 -22.96 -11.00 -14.52
N GLY A 52 -22.02 -10.10 -14.19
CA GLY A 52 -20.75 -9.94 -14.93
C GLY A 52 -20.52 -8.51 -15.39
N ARG A 53 -19.41 -8.29 -16.11
CA ARG A 53 -19.02 -6.96 -16.60
C ARG A 53 -19.61 -6.64 -17.98
N SER A 54 -19.66 -5.36 -18.31
CA SER A 54 -19.83 -4.90 -19.69
C SER A 54 -18.64 -5.35 -20.55
N ARG A 55 -18.83 -5.41 -21.88
CA ARG A 55 -17.80 -5.90 -22.82
C ARG A 55 -16.49 -5.07 -22.79
N ASN A 56 -16.59 -3.83 -22.30
CA ASN A 56 -15.48 -2.89 -22.13
C ASN A 56 -15.00 -2.77 -20.66
N ASP A 57 -15.44 -3.67 -19.77
CA ASP A 57 -15.12 -3.71 -18.33
C ASP A 57 -15.46 -2.43 -17.52
N LEU A 58 -16.10 -1.45 -18.14
CA LEU A 58 -16.36 -0.13 -17.55
C LEU A 58 -17.54 -0.13 -16.57
N TRP A 59 -18.48 -1.07 -16.71
CA TRP A 59 -19.67 -1.18 -15.87
C TRP A 59 -19.89 -2.61 -15.39
N GLY A 60 -20.34 -2.75 -14.16
CA GLY A 60 -20.86 -3.98 -13.59
C GLY A 60 -22.32 -4.10 -13.97
N LYS A 61 -22.73 -5.28 -14.46
CA LYS A 61 -24.12 -5.56 -14.81
C LYS A 61 -24.81 -6.20 -13.61
N TRP A 62 -25.83 -5.51 -13.14
CA TRP A 62 -26.68 -5.90 -12.02
C TRP A 62 -28.10 -6.07 -12.54
N ILE A 63 -28.80 -7.12 -12.12
CA ILE A 63 -30.20 -7.38 -12.49
C ILE A 63 -31.05 -7.50 -11.23
N VAL A 64 -32.35 -7.25 -11.32
CA VAL A 64 -33.24 -7.50 -10.18
C VAL A 64 -33.27 -9.00 -9.88
N ASP A 65 -33.08 -9.36 -8.61
CA ASP A 65 -33.01 -10.75 -8.13
C ASP A 65 -34.42 -11.34 -7.99
N ASP A 66 -35.10 -11.56 -9.11
CA ASP A 66 -36.33 -12.35 -9.16
C ASP A 66 -35.95 -13.83 -9.15
N SER A 67 -36.12 -14.49 -8.01
CA SER A 67 -35.71 -15.87 -7.73
C SER A 67 -36.52 -16.94 -8.48
N GLN A 68 -36.69 -16.80 -9.81
CA GLN A 68 -37.03 -17.90 -10.71
C GLN A 68 -35.80 -18.29 -11.51
N SER A 69 -35.25 -19.45 -11.21
CA SER A 69 -34.21 -20.10 -11.99
C SER A 69 -34.74 -20.40 -13.39
N TRP A 70 -34.26 -19.67 -14.41
CA TRP A 70 -34.63 -19.91 -15.81
C TRP A 70 -34.25 -21.34 -16.20
N SER A 71 -35.20 -22.08 -16.78
CA SER A 71 -34.94 -23.42 -17.33
C SER A 71 -33.94 -23.36 -18.49
N GLU A 72 -33.27 -24.48 -18.81
CA GLU A 72 -32.31 -24.54 -19.93
C GLU A 72 -32.93 -24.09 -21.26
N GLN A 73 -34.19 -24.47 -21.53
CA GLN A 73 -34.94 -24.02 -22.70
C GLN A 73 -35.18 -22.51 -22.72
N GLN A 74 -35.55 -21.90 -21.57
CA GLN A 74 -35.76 -20.45 -21.48
C GLN A 74 -34.44 -19.68 -21.67
N ARG A 75 -33.30 -20.22 -21.19
CA ARG A 75 -31.96 -19.63 -21.42
C ARG A 75 -31.55 -19.69 -22.88
N GLU A 76 -31.86 -20.79 -23.58
CA GLU A 76 -31.61 -20.91 -25.01
C GLU A 76 -32.49 -20.00 -25.84
N GLU A 77 -33.79 -19.90 -25.54
CA GLU A 77 -34.70 -18.96 -26.20
C GLU A 77 -34.29 -17.50 -25.95
N TRP A 78 -33.84 -17.16 -24.73
CA TRP A 78 -33.32 -15.83 -24.44
C TRP A 78 -32.02 -15.54 -25.17
N LYS A 79 -31.09 -16.49 -25.22
CA LYS A 79 -29.86 -16.36 -26.02
C LYS A 79 -30.20 -16.21 -27.50
N ARG A 80 -31.16 -16.99 -28.03
CA ARG A 80 -31.65 -16.86 -29.42
C ARG A 80 -32.30 -15.50 -29.65
N THR A 81 -33.13 -15.03 -28.74
CA THR A 81 -33.82 -13.73 -28.84
C THR A 81 -32.85 -12.56 -28.72
N GLN A 82 -31.87 -12.61 -27.81
CA GLN A 82 -30.81 -11.60 -27.70
C GLN A 82 -29.89 -11.62 -28.92
N THR A 83 -29.56 -12.80 -29.45
CA THR A 83 -28.75 -12.94 -30.67
C THR A 83 -29.51 -12.41 -31.87
N ALA A 84 -30.80 -12.71 -32.00
CA ALA A 84 -31.68 -12.20 -33.04
C ALA A 84 -31.88 -10.68 -32.93
N GLN A 85 -32.09 -10.13 -31.72
CA GLN A 85 -32.19 -8.69 -31.49
C GLN A 85 -30.86 -7.98 -31.77
N ARG A 86 -29.73 -8.58 -31.39
CA ARG A 86 -28.38 -8.08 -31.71
C ARG A 86 -28.13 -8.12 -33.21
N GLN A 87 -28.50 -9.20 -33.89
CA GLN A 87 -28.46 -9.30 -35.34
C GLN A 87 -29.35 -8.23 -35.97
N LEU A 88 -30.58 -8.02 -35.48
CA LEU A 88 -31.49 -6.99 -35.98
C LEU A 88 -30.95 -5.57 -35.78
N ARG A 89 -30.28 -5.29 -34.64
CA ARG A 89 -29.60 -4.01 -34.37
C ARG A 89 -28.42 -3.80 -35.32
N VAL A 90 -27.58 -4.82 -35.47
CA VAL A 90 -26.45 -4.80 -36.41
C VAL A 90 -26.96 -4.62 -37.83
N THR A 91 -28.04 -5.29 -38.23
CA THR A 91 -28.66 -5.13 -39.55
C THR A 91 -29.23 -3.74 -39.75
N LYS A 92 -29.97 -3.17 -38.77
CA LYS A 92 -30.49 -1.80 -38.84
C LYS A 92 -29.39 -0.74 -38.85
N GLU A 93 -28.34 -0.90 -38.05
CA GLU A 93 -27.16 -0.02 -38.07
C GLU A 93 -26.43 -0.14 -39.40
N ARG A 94 -26.25 -1.36 -39.92
CA ARG A 94 -25.64 -1.61 -41.23
C ARG A 94 -26.48 -1.01 -42.36
N GLU A 95 -27.81 -1.13 -42.33
CA GLU A 95 -28.73 -0.48 -43.29
C GLU A 95 -28.64 1.05 -43.21
N LYS A 96 -28.56 1.62 -42.00
CA LYS A 96 -28.38 3.06 -41.76
C LYS A 96 -27.03 3.57 -42.28
N HIS A 97 -25.95 2.82 -42.07
CA HIS A 97 -24.62 3.16 -42.56
C HIS A 97 -24.50 2.97 -44.08
N THR A 98 -25.12 1.93 -44.66
CA THR A 98 -25.14 1.72 -46.13
C THR A 98 -25.85 2.85 -46.87
N ARG A 99 -26.79 3.56 -46.21
CA ARG A 99 -27.46 4.77 -46.73
C ARG A 99 -26.61 6.05 -46.58
N SER A 100 -25.43 5.98 -45.98
CA SER A 100 -24.53 7.12 -45.85
C SER A 100 -23.89 7.46 -47.20
N LEU A 101 -23.61 8.75 -47.39
CA LEU A 101 -22.91 9.24 -48.58
C LEU A 101 -21.59 8.50 -48.80
N SER A 102 -21.31 8.13 -50.05
CA SER A 102 -20.04 7.55 -50.48
C SER A 102 -18.87 8.54 -50.28
N ALA A 103 -17.63 8.04 -50.30
CA ALA A 103 -16.45 8.90 -50.13
C ALA A 103 -16.39 10.04 -51.16
N LYS A 104 -16.76 9.79 -52.42
CA LYS A 104 -16.77 10.81 -53.49
C LYS A 104 -17.85 11.87 -53.27
N GLU A 105 -19.04 11.46 -52.81
CA GLU A 105 -20.12 12.40 -52.49
C GLU A 105 -19.78 13.25 -51.28
N ARG A 106 -19.19 12.64 -50.23
CA ARG A 106 -18.70 13.35 -49.06
C ARG A 106 -17.67 14.41 -49.45
N ASP A 107 -16.69 14.05 -50.29
CA ASP A 107 -15.67 14.99 -50.75
C ASP A 107 -16.28 16.18 -51.48
N ARG A 108 -17.20 15.93 -52.42
CA ARG A 108 -17.92 16.97 -53.15
C ARG A 108 -18.64 17.94 -52.20
N TYR A 109 -19.37 17.41 -51.21
CA TYR A 109 -20.15 18.25 -50.30
C TYR A 109 -19.29 18.93 -49.22
N TYR A 110 -18.27 18.28 -48.68
CA TYR A 110 -17.35 18.90 -47.73
C TYR A 110 -16.52 20.01 -48.39
N ARG A 111 -16.05 19.84 -49.64
CA ARG A 111 -15.38 20.93 -50.37
C ARG A 111 -16.33 22.10 -50.62
N LYS A 112 -17.59 21.82 -51.01
CA LYS A 112 -18.61 22.88 -51.14
C LYS A 112 -18.86 23.61 -49.82
N LEU A 113 -18.83 22.91 -48.68
CA LEU A 113 -18.94 23.50 -47.35
C LEU A 113 -17.71 24.35 -47.02
N LEU A 114 -16.50 23.80 -47.13
CA LEU A 114 -15.25 24.46 -46.74
C LEU A 114 -14.96 25.72 -47.57
N ASN A 115 -15.34 25.74 -48.84
CA ASN A 115 -15.17 26.91 -49.73
C ASN A 115 -16.03 28.12 -49.32
N GLN A 116 -17.04 27.92 -48.45
CA GLN A 116 -17.88 29.01 -47.94
C GLN A 116 -17.32 29.66 -46.69
N LEU A 117 -16.30 29.05 -46.08
CA LEU A 117 -15.75 29.43 -44.80
C LEU A 117 -14.39 30.11 -44.95
N ILE A 118 -14.06 30.95 -43.97
CA ILE A 118 -12.75 31.60 -43.84
C ILE A 118 -12.10 31.19 -42.52
N LEU A 119 -10.81 31.43 -42.38
CA LEU A 119 -10.09 31.21 -41.13
C LEU A 119 -10.03 32.53 -40.35
N ASN A 120 -10.50 32.51 -39.10
CA ASN A 120 -10.50 33.67 -38.22
C ASN A 120 -9.08 33.93 -37.69
N PRO A 121 -8.69 35.20 -37.42
CA PRO A 121 -7.35 35.53 -36.93
C PRO A 121 -6.93 34.78 -35.66
N ALA A 122 -7.84 34.59 -34.69
CA ALA A 122 -7.54 33.86 -33.46
C ALA A 122 -7.27 32.36 -33.69
N ASP A 123 -7.93 31.74 -34.68
CA ASP A 123 -7.70 30.34 -35.03
C ASP A 123 -6.41 30.20 -35.86
N LEU A 124 -6.08 31.21 -36.68
CA LEU A 124 -4.80 31.31 -37.39
C LEU A 124 -3.62 31.42 -36.41
N GLU A 125 -3.74 32.23 -35.36
CA GLU A 125 -2.72 32.37 -34.32
C GLU A 125 -2.49 31.06 -33.54
N ASP A 126 -3.54 30.26 -33.26
CA ASP A 126 -3.38 28.92 -32.66
C ASP A 126 -2.58 27.97 -33.58
N LEU A 127 -2.80 28.05 -34.90
CA LEU A 127 -2.11 27.22 -35.88
C LEU A 127 -0.65 27.66 -36.08
N HIS A 128 -0.36 28.97 -36.13
CA HIS A 128 1.00 29.51 -36.16
C HIS A 128 1.79 29.13 -34.90
N ARG A 129 1.17 29.25 -33.72
CA ARG A 129 1.77 28.81 -32.45
C ARG A 129 2.14 27.33 -32.45
N ARG A 130 1.45 26.52 -33.25
CA ARG A 130 1.74 25.09 -33.46
C ARG A 130 2.80 24.81 -34.52
N GLY A 131 3.44 25.86 -35.05
CA GLY A 131 4.56 25.77 -35.97
C GLY A 131 4.17 25.54 -37.43
N LEU A 132 2.92 25.81 -37.82
CA LEU A 132 2.49 25.72 -39.22
C LEU A 132 2.74 27.03 -39.97
N ALA A 133 3.30 26.93 -41.17
CA ALA A 133 3.41 28.04 -42.12
C ALA A 133 2.09 28.30 -42.86
N ASP A 134 1.92 29.49 -43.44
CA ASP A 134 0.68 29.89 -44.13
C ASP A 134 0.33 28.93 -45.29
N GLU A 135 1.33 28.48 -46.05
CA GLU A 135 1.15 27.54 -47.15
C GLU A 135 0.68 26.16 -46.65
N GLU A 136 1.15 25.73 -45.47
CA GLU A 136 0.75 24.46 -44.85
C GLU A 136 -0.67 24.54 -44.29
N ILE A 137 -1.05 25.68 -43.71
CA ILE A 137 -2.40 25.94 -43.22
C ILE A 137 -3.41 25.92 -44.37
N GLU A 138 -3.05 26.54 -45.50
CA GLU A 138 -3.85 26.50 -46.71
C GLU A 138 -3.99 25.06 -47.25
N ALA A 139 -2.88 24.32 -47.33
CA ALA A 139 -2.88 22.93 -47.77
C ALA A 139 -3.72 21.99 -46.88
N ALA A 140 -3.68 22.21 -45.57
CA ALA A 140 -4.50 21.47 -44.60
C ALA A 140 -5.99 21.72 -44.82
N GLY A 141 -6.38 22.93 -45.22
CA GLY A 141 -7.77 23.32 -45.47
C GLY A 141 -8.57 23.59 -44.19
N PHE A 142 -7.89 24.04 -43.12
CA PHE A 142 -8.56 24.44 -41.88
C PHE A 142 -9.44 25.67 -42.08
N LYS A 143 -10.64 25.66 -41.50
CA LYS A 143 -11.64 26.75 -41.65
C LYS A 143 -12.36 27.02 -40.34
N SER A 144 -12.59 28.28 -40.00
CA SER A 144 -13.29 28.65 -38.77
C SER A 144 -14.79 28.48 -38.90
N VAL A 145 -15.44 28.14 -37.78
CA VAL A 145 -16.89 28.03 -37.64
C VAL A 145 -17.33 28.66 -36.33
N GLU A 146 -18.55 29.17 -36.32
CA GLU A 146 -19.23 29.65 -35.11
C GLU A 146 -20.29 28.66 -34.66
N GLN A 147 -20.82 28.87 -33.45
CA GLN A 147 -21.94 28.05 -33.00
C GLN A 147 -23.14 28.22 -33.94
N TRP A 148 -23.69 27.12 -34.45
CA TRP A 148 -24.78 27.12 -35.44
C TRP A 148 -24.48 27.87 -36.74
N HIS A 149 -23.23 27.82 -37.22
CA HIS A 149 -22.77 28.61 -38.36
C HIS A 149 -23.67 28.52 -39.60
N GLU A 150 -24.07 29.67 -40.14
CA GLU A 150 -24.87 29.80 -41.36
C GLU A 150 -24.00 29.70 -42.62
N LEU A 151 -24.49 28.97 -43.62
CA LEU A 151 -23.86 28.75 -44.91
C LEU A 151 -24.48 29.68 -45.96
N LYS A 152 -23.65 30.21 -46.85
CA LYS A 152 -24.06 31.09 -47.96
C LYS A 152 -24.88 30.36 -49.03
N SER A 153 -24.70 29.05 -49.16
CA SER A 153 -25.38 28.21 -50.13
C SER A 153 -25.63 26.80 -49.56
N PRO A 154 -26.75 26.16 -49.94
CA PRO A 154 -27.16 24.91 -49.32
C PRO A 154 -26.22 23.74 -49.66
N VAL A 155 -25.93 22.90 -48.67
CA VAL A 155 -25.19 21.65 -48.75
C VAL A 155 -26.13 20.50 -48.37
N SER A 156 -25.86 19.27 -48.82
CA SER A 156 -26.73 18.12 -48.54
C SER A 156 -26.92 17.91 -47.04
N ASN A 157 -28.18 17.81 -46.61
CA ASN A 157 -28.57 17.50 -45.23
C ASN A 157 -28.31 16.02 -44.84
N LEU A 158 -27.79 15.22 -45.78
CA LEU A 158 -27.23 13.89 -45.56
C LEU A 158 -25.73 13.93 -45.17
N LEU A 159 -25.08 15.10 -45.27
CA LEU A 159 -23.70 15.29 -44.82
C LEU A 159 -23.67 15.44 -43.28
N PRO A 160 -22.78 14.73 -42.58
CA PRO A 160 -22.64 14.87 -41.13
C PRO A 160 -22.40 16.32 -40.70
N GLY A 161 -23.19 16.79 -39.74
CA GLY A 161 -23.17 18.14 -39.16
C GLY A 161 -23.95 19.20 -39.92
N VAL A 162 -24.57 18.86 -41.05
CA VAL A 162 -25.49 19.77 -41.75
C VAL A 162 -26.91 19.55 -41.23
N ASN A 163 -27.61 20.64 -40.91
CA ASN A 163 -29.01 20.61 -40.48
C ASN A 163 -29.96 20.32 -41.65
N LEU A 164 -31.26 20.12 -41.33
CA LEU A 164 -32.26 19.73 -42.32
C LEU A 164 -32.49 20.79 -43.42
N ASP A 165 -32.24 22.06 -43.09
CA ASP A 165 -32.29 23.20 -44.00
C ASP A 165 -31.19 23.20 -45.07
N GLY A 166 -30.13 22.40 -44.87
CA GLY A 166 -28.93 22.43 -45.71
C GLY A 166 -28.10 23.71 -45.59
N LEU A 167 -28.52 24.67 -44.76
CA LEU A 167 -27.98 26.02 -44.66
C LEU A 167 -27.29 26.30 -43.33
N THR A 168 -27.42 25.42 -42.33
CA THR A 168 -26.78 25.63 -41.03
C THR A 168 -25.96 24.42 -40.57
N LEU A 169 -24.84 24.68 -39.89
CA LEU A 169 -23.96 23.66 -39.32
C LEU A 169 -24.24 23.46 -37.82
N ASN A 170 -24.50 22.21 -37.43
CA ASN A 170 -24.59 21.80 -36.03
C ASN A 170 -23.20 21.73 -35.38
N THR A 171 -22.66 22.90 -35.03
CA THR A 171 -21.29 23.06 -34.52
C THR A 171 -21.24 24.04 -33.35
N GLN A 172 -20.07 24.10 -32.69
CA GLN A 172 -19.70 25.11 -31.71
C GLN A 172 -18.54 25.94 -32.26
N ALA A 173 -18.29 27.10 -31.65
CA ALA A 173 -17.21 28.00 -32.02
C ALA A 173 -15.83 27.32 -31.98
N GLY A 174 -15.10 27.40 -33.09
CA GLY A 174 -13.89 26.60 -33.31
C GLY A 174 -13.38 26.68 -34.74
N TYR A 175 -12.50 25.75 -35.10
CA TYR A 175 -12.09 25.52 -36.48
C TYR A 175 -12.21 24.04 -36.90
N LEU A 176 -12.64 23.82 -38.14
CA LEU A 176 -12.81 22.53 -38.77
C LEU A 176 -11.46 21.97 -39.23
N CYS A 177 -11.25 20.70 -38.90
CA CYS A 177 -10.17 19.84 -39.34
C CYS A 177 -10.73 18.85 -40.37
N PRO A 178 -10.52 19.07 -41.68
CA PRO A 178 -11.00 18.15 -42.71
C PRO A 178 -10.17 16.86 -42.74
N ILE A 179 -10.85 15.72 -42.79
CA ILE A 179 -10.25 14.39 -42.72
C ILE A 179 -10.23 13.79 -44.12
N ARG A 180 -9.02 13.58 -44.66
CA ARG A 180 -8.82 12.99 -45.99
C ARG A 180 -8.53 11.50 -45.87
N ASN A 181 -9.11 10.69 -46.73
CA ASN A 181 -8.78 9.26 -46.82
C ASN A 181 -7.49 9.05 -47.63
N VAL A 182 -7.07 7.79 -47.80
CA VAL A 182 -5.86 7.43 -48.56
C VAL A 182 -5.88 7.92 -50.02
N ASP A 183 -7.06 8.11 -50.61
CA ASP A 183 -7.26 8.64 -51.97
C ASP A 183 -7.25 10.18 -52.04
N GLY A 184 -7.10 10.87 -50.91
CA GLY A 184 -7.14 12.34 -50.84
C GLY A 184 -8.56 12.94 -50.83
N LEU A 185 -9.59 12.11 -50.70
CA LEU A 185 -11.00 12.53 -50.61
C LEU A 185 -11.35 12.96 -49.18
N VAL A 186 -12.04 14.09 -49.02
CA VAL A 186 -12.53 14.55 -47.71
C VAL A 186 -13.74 13.72 -47.28
N VAL A 187 -13.57 12.89 -46.26
CA VAL A 187 -14.58 11.91 -45.81
C VAL A 187 -15.18 12.22 -44.44
N GLY A 188 -14.66 13.21 -43.72
CA GLY A 188 -15.17 13.66 -42.43
C GLY A 188 -14.58 15.00 -42.01
N CYS A 189 -15.08 15.55 -40.90
CA CYS A 189 -14.50 16.73 -40.25
C CYS A 189 -14.61 16.59 -38.71
N GLN A 190 -13.60 17.05 -38.00
CA GLN A 190 -13.68 17.33 -36.56
C GLN A 190 -13.59 18.84 -36.32
N VAL A 191 -14.36 19.37 -35.38
CA VAL A 191 -14.22 20.75 -34.90
C VAL A 191 -13.29 20.75 -33.71
N ARG A 192 -12.23 21.56 -33.75
CA ARG A 192 -11.44 21.95 -32.59
C ARG A 192 -12.07 23.16 -31.93
N LEU A 193 -12.46 23.04 -30.67
CA LEU A 193 -13.18 24.08 -29.94
C LEU A 193 -12.24 25.17 -29.42
N ARG A 194 -12.64 26.45 -29.52
CA ARG A 194 -11.90 27.58 -28.93
C ARG A 194 -11.93 27.58 -27.40
N GLN A 195 -13.04 27.15 -26.80
CA GLN A 195 -13.21 27.00 -25.35
C GLN A 195 -13.76 25.61 -25.05
N SER A 196 -13.12 24.89 -24.12
CA SER A 196 -13.51 23.52 -23.74
C SER A 196 -13.18 23.24 -22.28
N GLN A 197 -14.20 22.90 -21.47
CA GLN A 197 -14.02 22.26 -20.16
C GLN A 197 -13.87 20.73 -20.29
N ASP A 198 -14.56 20.12 -21.26
CA ASP A 198 -14.55 18.68 -21.54
C ASP A 198 -14.35 18.40 -23.05
N GLY A 199 -13.15 17.91 -23.40
CA GLY A 199 -12.79 17.40 -24.74
C GLY A 199 -12.59 18.49 -25.82
N ARG A 200 -11.36 18.59 -26.33
CA ARG A 200 -10.95 19.64 -27.29
C ARG A 200 -11.47 19.46 -28.72
N TYR A 201 -11.76 18.23 -29.15
CA TYR A 201 -12.21 17.90 -30.50
C TYR A 201 -13.59 17.26 -30.50
N ARG A 202 -14.46 17.63 -31.44
CA ARG A 202 -15.79 17.03 -31.63
C ARG A 202 -16.03 16.63 -33.07
N TRP A 203 -16.59 15.44 -33.27
CA TRP A 203 -17.03 15.03 -34.59
C TRP A 203 -18.17 15.90 -35.10
N LEU A 204 -18.08 16.29 -36.36
CA LEU A 204 -19.17 16.92 -37.06
C LEU A 204 -20.29 15.88 -37.27
N THR A 205 -21.47 16.11 -36.69
CA THR A 205 -22.58 15.15 -36.69
C THR A 205 -23.94 15.84 -36.70
N SER A 206 -24.89 15.28 -37.46
CA SER A 206 -26.28 15.74 -37.47
C SER A 206 -27.16 14.92 -36.52
N ALA A 207 -26.58 13.90 -35.87
CA ALA A 207 -27.26 13.10 -34.85
C ALA A 207 -27.33 13.89 -33.53
N THR A 208 -28.55 14.23 -33.12
CA THR A 208 -28.82 14.96 -31.87
C THR A 208 -29.85 14.21 -31.03
N LYS A 209 -30.09 14.63 -29.78
CA LYS A 209 -31.15 14.06 -28.94
C LYS A 209 -32.52 14.10 -29.61
N LYS A 210 -32.79 15.14 -30.41
CA LYS A 210 -34.05 15.34 -31.15
C LYS A 210 -34.06 14.66 -32.53
N ARG A 211 -32.89 14.36 -33.11
CA ARG A 211 -32.72 13.71 -34.42
C ARG A 211 -31.71 12.56 -34.29
N GLN A 212 -32.11 11.46 -33.66
CA GLN A 212 -31.23 10.30 -33.42
C GLN A 212 -30.82 9.59 -34.73
N ASP A 213 -31.62 9.75 -35.78
CA ASP A 213 -31.36 9.23 -37.13
C ASP A 213 -30.63 10.21 -38.06
N GLY A 214 -30.06 11.29 -37.50
CA GLY A 214 -29.23 12.21 -38.25
C GLY A 214 -27.94 11.53 -38.76
N PRO A 215 -27.41 11.96 -39.92
CA PRO A 215 -26.11 11.52 -40.44
C PRO A 215 -24.98 11.66 -39.42
N GLN A 216 -24.15 10.62 -39.34
CA GLN A 216 -23.03 10.50 -38.41
C GLN A 216 -21.69 10.43 -39.16
N PRO A 217 -20.55 10.69 -38.50
CA PRO A 217 -19.23 10.63 -39.13
C PRO A 217 -18.88 9.25 -39.72
N HIS A 218 -19.46 8.16 -39.18
CA HIS A 218 -19.22 6.79 -39.65
C HIS A 218 -19.38 6.63 -41.16
N LEU A 219 -18.43 5.95 -41.80
CA LEU A 219 -18.39 5.61 -43.22
C LEU A 219 -19.43 4.52 -43.57
N PRO A 220 -19.68 4.21 -44.86
CA PRO A 220 -20.65 3.18 -45.24
C PRO A 220 -20.38 1.78 -44.67
N ASN A 221 -19.12 1.46 -44.35
CA ASN A 221 -18.72 0.23 -43.66
C ASN A 221 -18.98 0.26 -42.14
N GLY A 222 -19.50 1.37 -41.60
CA GLY A 222 -19.81 1.56 -40.18
C GLY A 222 -18.63 2.03 -39.34
N GLU A 223 -17.44 2.23 -39.93
CA GLU A 223 -16.23 2.62 -39.21
C GLU A 223 -16.03 4.15 -39.21
N LEU A 224 -15.25 4.67 -38.26
CA LEU A 224 -14.88 6.09 -38.27
C LEU A 224 -13.78 6.33 -39.30
N PRO A 225 -13.76 7.53 -39.94
CA PRO A 225 -12.73 7.83 -40.91
C PRO A 225 -11.37 8.03 -40.23
N LEU A 226 -10.32 7.54 -40.90
CA LEU A 226 -8.93 7.79 -40.55
C LEU A 226 -8.38 8.91 -41.43
N ALA A 227 -7.56 9.78 -40.85
CA ALA A 227 -6.94 10.88 -41.58
C ALA A 227 -5.62 10.42 -42.19
N VAL A 228 -5.43 10.58 -43.49
CA VAL A 228 -4.16 10.32 -44.17
C VAL A 228 -3.59 11.65 -44.63
N TYR A 229 -2.44 12.03 -44.07
CA TYR A 229 -1.73 13.26 -44.43
C TYR A 229 -0.43 12.92 -45.16
N ARG A 230 -0.23 13.59 -46.29
CA ARG A 230 1.01 13.49 -47.09
C ARG A 230 1.82 14.76 -46.90
N PRO A 231 3.16 14.65 -46.75
CA PRO A 231 4.02 15.82 -46.61
C PRO A 231 4.18 16.55 -47.94
N ALA A 232 4.55 17.83 -47.89
CA ALA A 232 4.94 18.60 -49.07
C ALA A 232 6.15 17.98 -49.79
N LYS A 233 7.07 17.42 -49.00
CA LYS A 233 8.23 16.66 -49.46
C LYS A 233 8.27 15.30 -48.76
N LEU A 234 8.26 14.23 -49.54
CA LEU A 234 8.35 12.87 -49.03
C LEU A 234 9.80 12.39 -49.10
N THR A 235 10.45 12.20 -47.96
CA THR A 235 11.84 11.70 -47.89
C THR A 235 11.96 10.37 -47.16
N ARG A 236 11.00 10.03 -46.29
CA ARG A 236 10.98 8.76 -45.57
C ARG A 236 9.95 7.80 -46.17
N GLN A 237 10.41 6.60 -46.53
CA GLN A 237 9.55 5.49 -46.96
C GLN A 237 8.98 4.74 -45.74
N GLU A 238 8.24 5.46 -44.90
CA GLU A 238 7.60 4.92 -43.70
C GLU A 238 6.13 5.34 -43.60
N ILE A 239 5.33 4.50 -42.92
CA ILE A 239 3.95 4.83 -42.56
C ILE A 239 3.92 5.12 -41.06
N ALA A 240 3.59 6.36 -40.70
CA ALA A 240 3.54 6.82 -39.32
C ALA A 240 2.10 6.81 -38.77
N LEU A 241 1.83 6.05 -37.71
CA LEU A 241 0.56 6.10 -37.00
C LEU A 241 0.63 7.10 -35.84
N VAL A 242 -0.25 8.10 -35.84
CA VAL A 242 -0.23 9.22 -34.88
C VAL A 242 -1.61 9.43 -34.24
N GLU A 243 -1.66 9.72 -32.94
CA GLU A 243 -2.91 10.04 -32.25
C GLU A 243 -3.55 11.33 -32.78
N GLY A 244 -4.88 11.32 -32.94
CA GLY A 244 -5.69 12.44 -33.43
C GLY A 244 -5.98 12.36 -34.93
N THR A 245 -6.89 13.21 -35.41
CA THR A 245 -7.18 13.37 -36.86
C THR A 245 -6.98 14.80 -37.36
N GLY A 246 -6.63 15.73 -36.46
CA GLY A 246 -6.52 17.16 -36.71
C GLY A 246 -5.09 17.65 -36.96
N PRO A 247 -4.66 18.79 -36.40
CA PRO A 247 -3.35 19.39 -36.68
C PRO A 247 -2.16 18.51 -36.34
N LYS A 248 -2.21 17.74 -35.24
CA LYS A 248 -1.12 16.88 -34.76
C LYS A 248 -0.57 15.94 -35.84
N PRO A 249 -1.35 14.98 -36.38
CA PRO A 249 -0.86 14.11 -37.46
C PRO A 249 -0.46 14.87 -38.74
N PHE A 250 -1.07 16.01 -39.05
CA PHE A 250 -0.68 16.84 -40.20
C PHE A 250 0.72 17.46 -40.00
N ILE A 251 0.94 18.12 -38.87
CA ILE A 251 2.25 18.69 -38.48
C ILE A 251 3.31 17.58 -38.46
N THR A 252 2.99 16.43 -37.86
CA THR A 252 3.89 15.28 -37.82
C THR A 252 4.26 14.81 -39.23
N ALA A 253 3.34 14.83 -40.21
CA ALA A 253 3.67 14.46 -41.59
C ALA A 253 4.70 15.41 -42.20
N GLN A 254 4.47 16.72 -42.08
CA GLN A 254 5.40 17.73 -42.62
C GLN A 254 6.77 17.64 -41.97
N ARG A 255 6.82 17.53 -40.63
CA ARG A 255 8.07 17.52 -39.86
C ARG A 255 8.88 16.24 -40.05
N LEU A 256 8.23 15.09 -40.17
CA LEU A 256 8.92 13.82 -40.44
C LEU A 256 9.23 13.62 -41.93
N GLU A 257 8.63 14.43 -42.82
CA GLU A 257 8.64 14.20 -44.27
C GLU A 257 8.20 12.76 -44.62
N ALA A 258 7.19 12.26 -43.89
CA ALA A 258 6.64 10.91 -43.96
C ALA A 258 5.10 10.93 -44.05
N ILE A 259 4.50 9.88 -44.60
CA ILE A 259 3.03 9.77 -44.63
C ILE A 259 2.53 9.41 -43.24
N THR A 260 1.59 10.19 -42.70
CA THR A 260 0.94 9.88 -41.42
C THR A 260 -0.49 9.41 -41.60
N VAL A 261 -0.90 8.49 -40.74
CA VAL A 261 -2.28 8.04 -40.59
C VAL A 261 -2.72 8.36 -39.16
N GLY A 262 -3.74 9.19 -39.03
CA GLY A 262 -4.31 9.66 -37.78
C GLY A 262 -5.64 9.00 -37.43
N ALA A 263 -5.81 8.65 -36.15
CA ALA A 263 -7.08 8.14 -35.60
C ALA A 263 -7.53 8.97 -34.38
N ALA A 264 -8.82 9.28 -34.31
CA ALA A 264 -9.37 10.06 -33.21
C ALA A 264 -9.22 9.30 -31.88
N GLY A 265 -8.56 9.92 -30.88
CA GLY A 265 -8.27 9.26 -29.61
C GLY A 265 -7.37 8.03 -29.73
N GLY A 266 -6.61 7.89 -30.83
CA GLY A 266 -5.71 6.76 -31.08
C GLY A 266 -6.43 5.44 -31.36
N GLN A 267 -7.73 5.48 -31.70
CA GLN A 267 -8.59 4.29 -31.87
C GLN A 267 -8.41 3.59 -33.23
N PHE A 268 -7.18 3.26 -33.62
CA PHE A 268 -6.91 2.57 -34.89
C PHE A 268 -7.63 1.21 -34.99
N SER A 269 -7.58 0.42 -33.90
CA SER A 269 -8.30 -0.85 -33.79
C SER A 269 -9.84 -0.72 -33.81
N GLY A 270 -10.37 0.50 -33.66
CA GLY A 270 -11.79 0.81 -33.81
C GLY A 270 -12.26 0.94 -35.27
N SER A 271 -11.35 0.94 -36.24
CA SER A 271 -11.66 1.03 -37.69
C SER A 271 -10.77 0.09 -38.51
N PRO A 272 -10.79 -1.23 -38.23
CA PRO A 272 -9.85 -2.18 -38.79
C PRO A 272 -9.93 -2.34 -40.30
N GLN A 273 -11.12 -2.26 -40.92
CA GLN A 273 -11.26 -2.40 -42.38
C GLN A 273 -10.67 -1.18 -43.10
N THR A 274 -10.96 0.02 -42.60
CA THR A 274 -10.47 1.30 -43.12
C THR A 274 -8.97 1.42 -42.91
N LEU A 275 -8.47 0.99 -41.76
CA LEU A 275 -7.04 0.93 -41.46
C LEU A 275 -6.32 -0.01 -42.42
N LYS A 276 -6.80 -1.26 -42.55
CA LYS A 276 -6.18 -2.27 -43.41
C LYS A 276 -6.14 -1.81 -44.88
N ALA A 277 -7.26 -1.34 -45.42
CA ALA A 277 -7.33 -0.84 -46.79
C ALA A 277 -6.38 0.36 -47.04
N SER A 278 -6.24 1.25 -46.05
CA SER A 278 -5.32 2.38 -46.15
C SER A 278 -3.86 1.91 -46.10
N LEU A 279 -3.52 1.02 -45.18
CA LEU A 279 -2.17 0.50 -45.01
C LEU A 279 -1.73 -0.37 -46.19
N GLU A 280 -2.59 -1.22 -46.76
CA GLU A 280 -2.26 -2.04 -47.94
C GLU A 280 -1.89 -1.15 -49.13
N LYS A 281 -2.65 -0.07 -49.36
CA LYS A 281 -2.38 0.89 -50.43
C LYS A 281 -1.10 1.69 -50.17
N LEU A 282 -0.90 2.20 -48.96
CA LEU A 282 0.30 2.96 -48.60
C LEU A 282 1.56 2.10 -48.60
N ALA A 283 1.47 0.85 -48.14
CA ALA A 283 2.58 -0.11 -48.15
C ALA A 283 3.02 -0.42 -49.59
N ALA A 284 2.06 -0.59 -50.50
CA ALA A 284 2.33 -0.75 -51.93
C ALA A 284 2.92 0.52 -52.57
N GLU A 285 2.44 1.71 -52.19
CA GLU A 285 2.94 3.01 -52.66
C GLU A 285 4.39 3.26 -52.23
N LEU A 286 4.73 2.92 -50.99
CA LEU A 286 6.03 3.22 -50.37
C LEU A 286 7.04 2.06 -50.43
N GLY A 287 6.61 0.85 -50.79
CA GLY A 287 7.46 -0.34 -50.78
C GLY A 287 7.90 -0.78 -49.38
N THR A 288 7.07 -0.52 -48.35
CA THR A 288 7.41 -0.79 -46.94
C THR A 288 6.33 -1.57 -46.21
N ASN A 289 6.75 -2.50 -45.36
CA ASN A 289 5.87 -3.19 -44.40
C ASN A 289 6.15 -2.73 -42.95
N THR A 290 6.93 -1.66 -42.79
CA THR A 290 7.26 -1.11 -41.47
C THR A 290 6.29 0.00 -41.12
N ILE A 291 5.67 -0.11 -39.95
CA ILE A 291 4.79 0.89 -39.38
C ILE A 291 5.44 1.47 -38.14
N THR A 292 5.62 2.79 -38.13
CA THR A 292 6.13 3.54 -37.00
C THR A 292 4.96 4.12 -36.21
N PHE A 293 4.76 3.66 -34.97
CA PHE A 293 3.70 4.15 -34.09
C PHE A 293 4.25 5.25 -33.17
N TYR A 294 3.60 6.40 -33.13
CA TYR A 294 3.96 7.55 -32.28
C TYR A 294 2.92 7.72 -31.15
N PRO A 295 3.20 7.22 -29.93
CA PRO A 295 2.29 7.32 -28.79
C PRO A 295 2.10 8.77 -28.32
N ASP A 296 0.93 9.03 -27.72
CA ASP A 296 0.65 10.28 -27.00
C ASP A 296 1.51 10.39 -25.73
N SER A 297 1.97 11.60 -25.39
CA SER A 297 2.71 11.83 -24.14
C SER A 297 1.87 11.46 -22.93
N GLY A 298 2.43 10.69 -21.99
CA GLY A 298 1.68 10.19 -20.85
C GLY A 298 0.88 8.92 -21.10
N ALA A 299 0.86 8.38 -22.32
CA ALA A 299 0.10 7.17 -22.64
C ALA A 299 0.55 5.97 -21.80
N ILE A 300 1.84 5.85 -21.49
CA ILE A 300 2.40 4.71 -20.75
C ILE A 300 1.88 4.59 -19.30
N VAL A 301 1.36 5.68 -18.74
CA VAL A 301 0.75 5.72 -17.41
C VAL A 301 -0.73 5.35 -17.47
N ASN A 302 -1.39 5.64 -18.59
CA ASN A 302 -2.81 5.39 -18.76
C ASN A 302 -3.09 3.97 -19.28
N ARG A 303 -3.45 3.06 -18.36
CA ARG A 303 -3.74 1.65 -18.67
C ARG A 303 -4.82 1.46 -19.76
N ASN A 304 -5.79 2.36 -19.84
CA ASN A 304 -6.85 2.28 -20.85
C ASN A 304 -6.34 2.64 -22.25
N VAL A 305 -5.47 3.64 -22.35
CA VAL A 305 -4.82 4.05 -23.62
C VAL A 305 -3.83 2.99 -24.07
N LEU A 306 -2.99 2.48 -23.16
CA LEU A 306 -2.06 1.39 -23.48
C LEU A 306 -2.77 0.14 -24.02
N ARG A 307 -3.92 -0.24 -23.46
CA ARG A 307 -4.71 -1.37 -23.96
C ARG A 307 -5.18 -1.16 -25.41
N GLN A 308 -5.50 0.07 -25.79
CA GLN A 308 -5.91 0.41 -27.15
C GLN A 308 -4.73 0.32 -28.13
N TYR A 309 -3.54 0.71 -27.68
CA TYR A 309 -2.31 0.58 -28.47
C TYR A 309 -1.91 -0.89 -28.61
N GLU A 310 -1.98 -1.68 -27.53
CA GLU A 310 -1.77 -3.13 -27.56
C GLU A 310 -2.68 -3.81 -28.60
N ASN A 311 -3.99 -3.55 -28.57
CA ASN A 311 -4.93 -4.08 -29.57
C ASN A 311 -4.58 -3.66 -31.00
N THR A 312 -4.06 -2.45 -31.18
CA THR A 312 -3.66 -1.95 -32.51
C THR A 312 -2.41 -2.69 -32.98
N TRP A 313 -1.39 -2.83 -32.13
CA TRP A 313 -0.16 -3.54 -32.47
C TRP A 313 -0.42 -5.01 -32.76
N GLU A 314 -1.30 -5.67 -32.00
CA GLU A 314 -1.73 -7.05 -32.27
C GLU A 314 -2.34 -7.17 -33.67
N LEU A 315 -3.29 -6.29 -34.05
CA LEU A 315 -3.87 -6.30 -35.40
C LEU A 315 -2.82 -6.12 -36.51
N LEU A 316 -1.88 -5.19 -36.33
CA LEU A 316 -0.84 -4.91 -37.32
C LEU A 316 0.12 -6.10 -37.48
N LEU A 317 0.52 -6.72 -36.37
CA LEU A 317 1.37 -7.91 -36.37
C LEU A 317 0.65 -9.10 -37.01
N ASP A 318 -0.64 -9.29 -36.71
CA ASP A 318 -1.48 -10.34 -37.31
C ASP A 318 -1.62 -10.17 -38.84
N TRP A 319 -1.59 -8.93 -39.34
CA TRP A 319 -1.60 -8.64 -40.78
C TRP A 319 -0.22 -8.73 -41.44
N GLY A 320 0.84 -9.06 -40.69
CA GLY A 320 2.19 -9.26 -41.21
C GLY A 320 3.04 -7.99 -41.29
N TYR A 321 2.63 -6.88 -40.68
CA TYR A 321 3.44 -5.66 -40.60
C TYR A 321 4.50 -5.76 -39.50
N THR A 322 5.63 -5.11 -39.73
CA THR A 322 6.62 -4.87 -38.67
C THR A 322 6.29 -3.57 -37.97
N VAL A 323 6.11 -3.61 -36.65
CA VAL A 323 5.74 -2.44 -35.85
C VAL A 323 6.93 -1.98 -35.01
N GLN A 324 7.26 -0.69 -35.11
CA GLN A 324 8.19 0.00 -34.21
C GLN A 324 7.49 1.20 -33.55
N VAL A 325 7.98 1.63 -32.39
CA VAL A 325 7.41 2.69 -31.58
C VAL A 325 8.45 3.80 -31.43
N GLY A 326 8.07 5.05 -31.74
CA GLY A 326 8.92 6.21 -31.51
C GLY A 326 8.95 6.57 -30.02
N TRP A 327 10.14 6.57 -29.42
CA TRP A 327 10.37 6.79 -27.99
C TRP A 327 11.43 7.85 -27.75
N TRP A 328 11.08 8.92 -27.04
CA TRP A 328 12.00 9.99 -26.63
C TRP A 328 11.90 10.29 -25.12
N GLY A 329 11.38 9.33 -24.34
CA GLY A 329 11.18 9.47 -22.90
C GLY A 329 9.84 10.09 -22.50
N GLN A 330 8.82 10.06 -23.38
CA GLN A 330 7.52 10.73 -23.21
C GLN A 330 6.58 10.02 -22.20
N VAL A 331 6.94 10.10 -20.93
CA VAL A 331 6.32 9.33 -19.85
C VAL A 331 5.09 10.00 -19.25
N SER A 332 5.07 11.33 -19.18
CA SER A 332 4.07 12.16 -18.52
C SER A 332 3.34 13.06 -19.52
N LYS A 333 2.22 13.67 -19.10
CA LYS A 333 1.53 14.69 -19.91
C LYS A 333 2.27 16.03 -19.99
N ALA A 334 3.34 16.21 -19.21
CA ALA A 334 4.19 17.39 -19.29
C ALA A 334 5.25 17.26 -20.39
N ASP A 335 5.49 16.04 -20.88
CA ASP A 335 6.45 15.78 -21.95
C ASP A 335 5.86 16.18 -23.31
N PRO A 336 6.67 16.71 -24.23
CA PRO A 336 6.19 17.19 -25.52
C PRO A 336 5.68 16.03 -26.37
N ASP A 337 4.52 16.25 -27.01
CA ASP A 337 4.01 15.37 -28.04
C ASP A 337 4.89 15.41 -29.31
N ILE A 338 4.70 14.46 -30.23
CA ILE A 338 5.50 14.40 -31.47
C ILE A 338 5.39 15.67 -32.32
N ASP A 339 4.25 16.37 -32.32
CA ASP A 339 4.08 17.65 -33.01
C ASP A 339 4.80 18.82 -32.30
N GLU A 340 5.09 18.69 -31.01
CA GLU A 340 5.71 19.72 -30.15
C GLU A 340 7.21 19.46 -29.88
N LEU A 341 7.70 18.25 -30.15
CA LEU A 341 9.10 17.84 -29.91
C LEU A 341 10.06 18.62 -30.81
N GLN A 342 10.99 19.42 -30.28
CA GLN A 342 11.86 20.27 -31.10
C GLN A 342 12.93 19.48 -31.88
N ASP A 343 13.63 18.56 -31.22
CA ASP A 343 14.68 17.75 -31.84
C ASP A 343 14.20 16.32 -32.10
N LEU A 344 13.97 16.00 -33.37
CA LEU A 344 13.52 14.68 -33.81
C LEU A 344 14.63 13.61 -33.72
N ASN A 345 15.89 13.98 -33.51
CA ASN A 345 17.00 13.03 -33.33
C ASN A 345 16.94 12.30 -31.98
N LEU A 346 16.14 12.81 -31.03
CA LEU A 346 15.92 12.18 -29.72
C LEU A 346 15.03 10.93 -29.80
N ILE A 347 14.43 10.65 -30.95
CA ILE A 347 13.50 9.53 -31.13
C ILE A 347 14.29 8.24 -31.32
N GLU A 348 14.24 7.37 -30.31
CA GLU A 348 14.65 5.97 -30.40
C GLU A 348 13.48 5.13 -30.96
N PHE A 349 13.75 4.29 -31.96
CA PHE A 349 12.76 3.34 -32.47
C PHE A 349 12.88 2.01 -31.73
N ILE A 350 11.86 1.70 -30.91
CA ILE A 350 11.85 0.51 -30.07
C ILE A 350 10.69 -0.42 -30.42
N SER A 351 10.81 -1.71 -30.11
CA SER A 351 9.69 -2.64 -30.33
C SER A 351 8.53 -2.34 -29.38
N PRO A 352 7.27 -2.68 -29.73
CA PRO A 352 6.13 -2.59 -28.80
C PRO A 352 6.39 -3.27 -27.45
N GLN A 353 7.07 -4.41 -27.49
CA GLN A 353 7.44 -5.16 -26.29
C GLN A 353 8.46 -4.41 -25.42
N LYS A 354 9.44 -3.74 -26.06
CA LYS A 354 10.43 -2.90 -25.37
C LYS A 354 9.77 -1.65 -24.79
N PHE A 355 8.89 -0.97 -25.53
CA PHE A 355 8.11 0.17 -25.03
C PHE A 355 7.29 -0.20 -23.79
N LEU A 356 6.58 -1.33 -23.82
CA LEU A 356 5.80 -1.82 -22.68
C LEU A 356 6.67 -2.26 -21.49
N LYS A 357 7.91 -2.72 -21.74
CA LYS A 357 8.81 -3.20 -20.70
C LYS A 357 9.58 -2.07 -20.06
N ASP A 358 10.17 -1.18 -20.85
CA ASP A 358 11.11 -0.17 -20.40
C ASP A 358 10.35 1.04 -19.85
N GLY A 359 9.35 1.57 -20.56
CA GLY A 359 8.59 2.71 -20.04
C GLY A 359 7.65 2.38 -18.87
N LYS A 360 7.14 1.13 -18.75
CA LYS A 360 6.49 0.69 -17.50
C LYS A 360 7.51 0.51 -16.38
N ARG A 361 8.73 0.03 -16.66
CA ARG A 361 9.72 -0.21 -15.61
C ARG A 361 10.31 1.11 -15.10
N GLU A 362 10.66 2.05 -15.95
CA GLU A 362 11.28 3.31 -15.54
C GLU A 362 10.29 4.23 -14.81
N TYR A 363 9.09 4.45 -15.36
CA TYR A 363 8.08 5.28 -14.69
C TYR A 363 7.58 4.65 -13.41
N TRP A 364 7.13 3.39 -13.43
CA TRP A 364 6.58 2.79 -12.22
C TRP A 364 7.67 2.55 -11.18
N CYS A 365 8.91 2.20 -11.55
CA CYS A 365 9.99 2.16 -10.56
C CYS A 365 10.29 3.54 -9.98
N GLY A 366 10.36 4.61 -10.78
CA GLY A 366 10.56 5.97 -10.28
C GLY A 366 9.40 6.47 -9.41
N PHE A 367 8.16 6.33 -9.89
CA PHE A 367 6.94 6.70 -9.19
C PHE A 367 6.76 5.91 -7.89
N TYR A 368 6.87 4.58 -7.91
CA TYR A 368 6.76 3.77 -6.69
C TYR A 368 7.92 4.02 -5.74
N ARG A 369 9.13 4.30 -6.23
CA ARG A 369 10.26 4.71 -5.37
C ARG A 369 9.96 6.03 -4.68
N GLU A 370 9.47 7.03 -5.42
CA GLU A 370 9.14 8.36 -4.86
C GLU A 370 7.96 8.29 -3.89
N GLN A 371 6.94 7.48 -4.16
CA GLN A 371 5.84 7.25 -3.23
C GLN A 371 6.32 6.54 -1.96
N ARG A 372 7.11 5.46 -2.10
CA ARG A 372 7.69 4.74 -0.96
C ARG A 372 8.61 5.66 -0.15
N ARG A 373 9.38 6.50 -0.82
CA ARG A 373 10.21 7.53 -0.20
C ARG A 373 9.38 8.42 0.71
N LYS A 374 8.32 9.05 0.19
CA LYS A 374 7.43 9.92 0.98
C LYS A 374 6.80 9.20 2.16
N ILE A 375 6.34 7.96 1.96
CA ILE A 375 5.71 7.14 3.02
C ILE A 375 6.73 6.73 4.09
N ALA A 376 7.98 6.45 3.71
CA ALA A 376 9.04 6.03 4.62
C ALA A 376 9.55 7.19 5.51
N GLN A 377 9.33 8.45 5.10
CA GLN A 377 9.76 9.63 5.85
C GLN A 377 8.92 9.85 7.13
N HIS A 378 9.59 10.29 8.19
CA HIS A 378 8.96 10.77 9.41
C HIS A 378 8.53 12.23 9.23
N SER A 379 7.47 12.44 8.44
CA SER A 379 6.88 13.77 8.25
C SER A 379 6.47 14.36 9.59
N PHE A 380 6.90 15.60 9.84
CA PHE A 380 6.60 16.35 11.04
C PHE A 380 6.26 17.79 10.65
N THR A 381 4.96 18.08 10.54
CA THR A 381 4.42 19.36 10.04
C THR A 381 3.99 20.31 11.16
N TYR A 382 3.98 19.84 12.40
CA TYR A 382 3.68 20.66 13.56
C TYR A 382 4.63 21.86 13.67
N LYS A 383 4.07 23.06 13.90
CA LYS A 383 4.87 24.26 14.13
C LYS A 383 5.54 24.17 15.51
N PRO A 384 6.85 24.44 15.61
CA PRO A 384 7.56 24.44 16.88
C PRO A 384 7.14 25.63 17.74
N ASP A 385 6.84 25.38 19.02
CA ASP A 385 6.65 26.44 20.02
C ASP A 385 8.01 26.94 20.55
N ALA A 386 9.01 26.06 20.57
CA ALA A 386 10.39 26.40 20.91
C ALA A 386 11.35 25.77 19.89
N LEU A 387 12.22 26.60 19.31
CA LEU A 387 13.29 26.19 18.40
C LEU A 387 14.64 26.29 19.11
N VAL A 388 15.45 25.24 19.00
CA VAL A 388 16.79 25.17 19.60
C VAL A 388 17.82 24.85 18.53
N SER A 389 18.74 25.79 18.28
CA SER A 389 19.83 25.61 17.32
C SER A 389 21.08 24.96 17.92
N ASP A 390 21.24 25.05 19.24
CA ASP A 390 22.40 24.47 19.93
C ASP A 390 22.40 22.94 19.88
N ARG A 391 23.61 22.37 19.91
CA ARG A 391 23.81 20.90 19.98
C ARG A 391 23.07 20.27 21.15
N PHE A 392 23.07 20.94 22.31
CA PHE A 392 22.42 20.46 23.52
C PHE A 392 21.16 21.27 23.79
N LEU A 393 20.06 20.59 24.10
CA LEU A 393 18.83 21.25 24.50
C LEU A 393 19.03 22.03 25.82
N PRO A 394 18.44 23.22 25.99
CA PRO A 394 18.48 23.92 27.26
C PRO A 394 17.74 23.12 28.33
N LYS A 395 18.03 23.39 29.60
CA LYS A 395 17.31 22.74 30.70
C LYS A 395 15.89 23.31 30.78
N PHE A 396 14.89 22.44 30.69
CA PHE A 396 13.49 22.79 30.92
C PHE A 396 13.05 22.25 32.28
N HIS A 397 12.27 23.05 33.00
CA HIS A 397 11.67 22.73 34.28
C HIS A 397 10.17 22.49 34.15
N LEU A 398 9.54 21.86 35.15
CA LEU A 398 8.09 21.62 35.09
C LEU A 398 7.29 22.93 35.02
N SER A 399 7.78 24.00 35.65
CA SER A 399 7.18 25.34 35.60
C SER A 399 7.10 25.93 34.20
N ASP A 400 7.98 25.48 33.29
CA ASP A 400 7.99 25.94 31.90
C ASP A 400 6.90 25.24 31.07
N LEU A 401 6.33 24.14 31.59
CA LEU A 401 5.30 23.35 30.93
C LEU A 401 3.88 23.77 31.34
N LYS A 402 2.98 23.79 30.35
CA LYS A 402 1.53 23.80 30.61
C LYS A 402 1.02 22.35 30.65
N PRO A 403 -0.03 22.05 31.45
CA PRO A 403 -0.69 20.75 31.39
C PRO A 403 -1.10 20.38 29.97
N GLY A 404 -1.01 19.09 29.64
CA GLY A 404 -1.26 18.54 28.31
C GLY A 404 -0.04 17.84 27.71
N VAL A 405 -0.03 17.71 26.38
CA VAL A 405 1.02 16.98 25.66
C VAL A 405 2.17 17.91 25.24
N THR A 406 3.41 17.50 25.51
CA THR A 406 4.63 18.13 25.01
C THR A 406 5.47 17.13 24.22
N VAL A 407 5.87 17.50 23.01
CA VAL A 407 6.70 16.69 22.11
C VAL A 407 8.08 17.34 22.00
N VAL A 408 9.13 16.56 22.23
CA VAL A 408 10.53 16.95 22.10
C VAL A 408 11.11 16.24 20.89
N LYS A 409 11.27 16.96 19.77
CA LYS A 409 11.90 16.47 18.55
C LYS A 409 13.34 16.94 18.50
N ALA A 410 14.28 16.06 18.80
CA ALA A 410 15.71 16.41 18.78
C ALA A 410 16.60 15.21 18.45
N PRO A 411 17.74 15.43 17.76
CA PRO A 411 18.61 14.35 17.31
C PRO A 411 19.19 13.55 18.48
N TRP A 412 19.75 12.38 18.18
CA TRP A 412 20.49 11.59 19.16
C TRP A 412 21.66 12.39 19.77
N GLY A 413 21.92 12.18 21.06
CA GLY A 413 23.00 12.87 21.77
C GLY A 413 22.77 14.36 22.07
N SER A 414 21.56 14.90 21.82
CA SER A 414 21.18 16.30 22.12
C SER A 414 20.83 16.57 23.59
N GLY A 415 20.90 15.55 24.45
CA GLY A 415 20.57 15.68 25.86
C GLY A 415 19.07 15.64 26.18
N LYS A 416 18.22 15.03 25.33
CA LYS A 416 16.77 14.86 25.58
C LYS A 416 16.47 14.35 27.00
N SER A 417 17.05 13.20 27.36
CA SER A 417 16.79 12.59 28.68
C SER A 417 17.46 13.34 29.84
N SER A 418 18.62 13.99 29.63
CA SER A 418 19.38 14.67 30.68
C SER A 418 18.94 16.11 30.95
N ASN A 419 18.51 16.83 29.92
CA ASN A 419 18.22 18.26 29.97
C ASN A 419 16.72 18.56 29.96
N ILE A 420 15.89 17.64 29.45
CA ILE A 420 14.43 17.81 29.45
C ILE A 420 13.76 16.84 30.42
N LEU A 421 13.85 15.53 30.17
CA LEU A 421 13.07 14.56 30.93
C LEU A 421 13.49 14.49 32.41
N SER A 422 14.80 14.48 32.70
CA SER A 422 15.31 14.36 34.06
C SER A 422 14.97 15.54 34.98
N PRO A 423 15.17 16.82 34.59
CA PRO A 423 14.76 17.95 35.42
C PRO A 423 13.26 17.99 35.66
N ILE A 424 12.43 17.80 34.62
CA ILE A 424 10.96 17.81 34.73
C ILE A 424 10.47 16.69 35.65
N ALA A 425 11.04 15.49 35.54
CA ALA A 425 10.73 14.37 36.43
C ALA A 425 11.10 14.64 37.90
N ARG A 426 12.16 15.41 38.17
CA ARG A 426 12.53 15.81 39.53
C ARG A 426 11.53 16.83 40.09
N ASP A 427 11.24 17.87 39.32
CA ASP A 427 10.31 18.93 39.71
C ASP A 427 8.90 18.39 39.97
N ALA A 428 8.41 17.48 39.11
CA ALA A 428 7.10 16.86 39.27
C ALA A 428 6.97 16.07 40.58
N ARG A 429 8.00 15.32 40.96
CA ARG A 429 7.99 14.60 42.25
C ARG A 429 8.03 15.54 43.43
N SER A 430 8.84 16.59 43.36
CA SER A 430 8.85 17.64 44.38
C SER A 430 7.49 18.34 44.50
N ALA A 431 6.73 18.42 43.41
CA ALA A 431 5.35 18.94 43.38
C ALA A 431 4.28 17.87 43.72
N GLY A 432 4.67 16.66 44.12
CA GLY A 432 3.74 15.62 44.57
C GLY A 432 3.06 14.79 43.46
N TYR A 433 3.56 14.87 42.23
CA TYR A 433 3.09 14.05 41.11
C TYR A 433 3.69 12.64 41.16
N ASP A 434 2.92 11.67 40.67
CA ASP A 434 3.49 10.39 40.27
C ASP A 434 4.22 10.57 38.94
N VAL A 435 5.35 9.88 38.75
CA VAL A 435 6.11 9.92 37.50
C VAL A 435 6.24 8.51 36.95
N MET A 436 5.75 8.31 35.74
CA MET A 436 5.83 7.02 35.06
C MET A 436 6.56 7.16 33.74
N GLN A 437 7.61 6.37 33.55
CA GLN A 437 8.30 6.24 32.27
C GLN A 437 7.93 4.92 31.61
N VAL A 438 7.43 4.98 30.38
CA VAL A 438 7.14 3.78 29.57
C VAL A 438 8.17 3.67 28.45
N GLY A 439 8.85 2.52 28.39
CA GLY A 439 9.84 2.21 27.36
C GLY A 439 9.56 0.89 26.62
N HIS A 440 10.33 0.63 25.56
CA HIS A 440 10.20 -0.59 24.77
C HIS A 440 11.28 -1.65 25.09
N LEU A 441 12.39 -1.27 25.73
CA LEU A 441 13.49 -2.16 26.12
C LEU A 441 13.96 -1.93 27.56
N ASN A 442 14.36 -3.00 28.23
CA ASN A 442 14.90 -2.93 29.60
C ASN A 442 16.21 -2.15 29.66
N SER A 443 17.14 -2.40 28.73
CA SER A 443 18.44 -1.71 28.67
C SER A 443 18.32 -0.19 28.52
N LEU A 444 17.28 0.28 27.82
CA LEU A 444 16.97 1.71 27.72
C LEU A 444 16.53 2.29 29.08
N LEU A 445 15.66 1.58 29.79
CA LEU A 445 15.16 2.00 31.11
C LEU A 445 16.26 1.95 32.17
N GLU A 446 17.14 0.95 32.14
CA GLU A 446 18.29 0.83 33.05
C GLU A 446 19.25 2.03 32.91
N ASN A 447 19.36 2.63 31.71
CA ASN A 447 20.15 3.84 31.50
C ASN A 447 19.38 5.13 31.90
N THR A 448 18.09 5.21 31.57
CA THR A 448 17.31 6.45 31.71
C THR A 448 16.68 6.64 33.10
N ALA A 449 16.18 5.58 33.73
CA ALA A 449 15.50 5.64 35.02
C ALA A 449 16.37 6.20 36.16
N PRO A 450 17.67 5.82 36.31
CA PRO A 450 18.53 6.39 37.35
C PRO A 450 18.71 7.90 37.24
N LYS A 451 18.78 8.44 36.01
CA LYS A 451 18.90 9.89 35.75
C LYS A 451 17.67 10.64 36.27
N MET A 452 16.51 10.02 36.21
CA MET A 452 15.22 10.52 36.69
C MET A 452 14.93 10.11 38.14
N LYS A 453 15.80 9.29 38.78
CA LYS A 453 15.61 8.60 40.07
C LYS A 453 14.28 7.84 40.14
N LEU A 454 13.91 7.12 39.09
CA LEU A 454 12.74 6.25 39.07
C LEU A 454 13.15 4.82 39.48
N ASP A 455 12.27 4.11 40.16
CA ASP A 455 12.42 2.68 40.36
C ASP A 455 12.19 1.96 39.03
N THR A 456 12.93 0.89 38.76
CA THR A 456 12.63 0.03 37.61
C THR A 456 11.71 -1.09 38.03
N HIS A 457 10.84 -1.54 37.13
CA HIS A 457 10.00 -2.72 37.37
C HIS A 457 10.80 -4.00 37.73
N ARG A 458 12.12 -4.06 37.43
CA ARG A 458 13.01 -5.17 37.81
C ARG A 458 13.54 -5.05 39.24
N THR A 459 13.63 -3.84 39.80
CA THR A 459 14.16 -3.57 41.14
C THR A 459 13.09 -3.56 42.23
N VAL A 460 11.81 -3.47 41.86
CA VAL A 460 10.68 -3.55 42.78
C VAL A 460 10.53 -4.99 43.29
N LYS A 461 10.89 -5.23 44.55
CA LYS A 461 11.00 -6.57 45.18
C LYS A 461 9.70 -7.15 45.75
N ASP A 462 8.58 -6.42 45.70
CA ASP A 462 7.26 -6.92 46.15
C ASP A 462 6.64 -7.98 45.21
N ILE A 463 7.45 -8.52 44.30
CA ILE A 463 7.08 -9.59 43.36
C ILE A 463 7.34 -10.94 44.05
N GLY A 464 6.51 -11.27 45.04
CA GLY A 464 6.59 -12.53 45.80
C GLY A 464 6.10 -13.75 45.01
N SER A 465 6.79 -14.88 45.14
CA SER A 465 6.49 -16.14 44.45
C SER A 465 5.01 -16.57 44.54
N VAL A 466 4.43 -16.93 43.38
CA VAL A 466 3.15 -17.63 43.15
C VAL A 466 1.87 -16.76 43.14
N GLY A 467 1.42 -16.40 41.91
CA GLY A 467 0.05 -15.92 41.60
C GLY A 467 -0.10 -14.42 41.33
N ARG A 468 0.08 -13.99 40.06
CA ARG A 468 -0.16 -12.62 39.52
C ARG A 468 0.17 -11.47 40.49
N ASN A 469 1.46 -11.22 40.72
CA ASN A 469 1.94 -10.04 41.44
C ASN A 469 1.67 -8.76 40.65
N LEU A 470 0.74 -7.94 41.14
CA LEU A 470 0.47 -6.61 40.61
C LEU A 470 1.39 -5.59 41.30
N VAL A 471 2.19 -4.87 40.52
CA VAL A 471 2.87 -3.64 40.94
C VAL A 471 1.80 -2.64 41.36
N ASN A 472 1.76 -2.32 42.64
CA ASN A 472 0.86 -1.32 43.18
C ASN A 472 1.46 0.08 42.98
N LEU A 473 0.85 0.88 42.10
CA LEU A 473 1.32 2.23 41.82
C LEU A 473 1.19 3.19 43.02
N SER A 474 0.39 2.84 44.04
CA SER A 474 0.31 3.63 45.28
C SER A 474 1.56 3.48 46.16
N THR A 475 2.25 2.34 46.10
CA THR A 475 3.50 2.09 46.84
C THR A 475 4.74 2.40 45.99
N HIS A 476 4.62 2.36 44.66
CA HIS A 476 5.67 2.74 43.70
C HIS A 476 5.21 3.86 42.75
N PRO A 477 5.03 5.10 43.25
CA PRO A 477 4.53 6.23 42.45
C PRO A 477 5.51 6.74 41.39
N ASN A 478 6.77 6.27 41.40
CA ASN A 478 7.86 6.72 40.53
C ASN A 478 8.50 5.54 39.79
N LEU A 479 7.95 5.16 38.64
CA LEU A 479 8.21 3.86 38.03
C LEU A 479 8.64 3.97 36.57
N ALA A 480 9.69 3.26 36.19
CA ALA A 480 10.10 2.99 34.82
C ALA A 480 9.77 1.55 34.42
N ILE A 481 8.97 1.38 33.37
CA ILE A 481 8.40 0.10 32.97
C ILE A 481 8.39 -0.13 31.45
N THR A 482 8.54 -1.38 31.03
CA THR A 482 8.36 -1.78 29.62
C THR A 482 6.90 -2.07 29.28
N LEU A 483 6.54 -2.03 28.00
CA LEU A 483 5.20 -2.42 27.53
C LEU A 483 4.78 -3.82 27.99
N HIS A 484 5.70 -4.78 27.98
CA HIS A 484 5.45 -6.14 28.45
C HIS A 484 4.99 -6.14 29.91
N SER A 485 5.79 -5.56 30.80
CA SER A 485 5.49 -5.52 32.23
C SER A 485 4.28 -4.61 32.53
N LEU A 486 4.04 -3.56 31.75
CA LEU A 486 2.82 -2.76 31.84
C LEU A 486 1.57 -3.63 31.60
N GLY A 487 1.59 -4.43 30.53
CA GLY A 487 0.53 -5.39 30.23
C GLY A 487 0.34 -6.43 31.34
N ALA A 488 1.45 -7.04 31.79
CA ALA A 488 1.41 -8.21 32.67
C ALA A 488 1.21 -7.90 34.16
N MET A 489 1.76 -6.77 34.65
CA MET A 489 2.05 -6.61 36.07
C MET A 489 1.48 -5.32 36.69
N VAL A 490 0.85 -4.41 35.94
CA VAL A 490 0.39 -3.12 36.52
C VAL A 490 -1.12 -2.98 36.53
N ASP A 491 -1.68 -2.53 37.65
CA ASP A 491 -3.06 -2.04 37.75
C ASP A 491 -3.05 -0.50 37.75
N VAL A 492 -3.42 0.09 36.62
CA VAL A 492 -3.39 1.55 36.41
C VAL A 492 -4.54 2.29 37.10
N SER A 493 -5.58 1.58 37.54
CA SER A 493 -6.82 2.18 38.09
C SER A 493 -6.69 2.68 39.54
N LYS A 494 -5.64 2.27 40.26
CA LYS A 494 -5.47 2.51 41.70
C LYS A 494 -4.60 3.73 42.04
N ARG A 495 -4.48 4.70 41.12
CA ARG A 495 -3.70 5.92 41.34
C ARG A 495 -4.54 7.06 41.91
N THR A 496 -4.00 7.77 42.90
CA THR A 496 -4.69 8.85 43.61
C THR A 496 -4.07 10.22 43.38
N LYS A 497 -2.86 10.30 42.80
CA LYS A 497 -2.11 11.53 42.54
C LYS A 497 -2.12 11.90 41.05
N PRO A 498 -1.90 13.17 40.69
CA PRO A 498 -1.74 13.57 39.29
C PRO A 498 -0.47 12.94 38.68
N LEU A 499 -0.52 12.61 37.38
CA LEU A 499 0.56 11.89 36.67
C LEU A 499 1.37 12.81 35.76
N LEU A 500 2.69 12.59 35.76
CA LEU A 500 3.60 12.90 34.66
C LEU A 500 3.95 11.59 33.92
N LEU A 501 3.49 11.45 32.68
CA LEU A 501 3.82 10.31 31.82
C LEU A 501 4.96 10.69 30.87
N LEU A 502 6.04 9.90 30.91
CA LEU A 502 7.23 10.07 30.07
C LEU A 502 7.30 8.89 29.08
N ILE A 503 7.37 9.19 27.79
CA ILE A 503 7.60 8.20 26.73
C ILE A 503 8.82 8.65 25.93
N ASP A 504 9.98 8.10 26.29
CA ASP A 504 11.25 8.33 25.57
C ASP A 504 11.38 7.32 24.42
N GLU A 505 11.90 7.76 23.28
CA GLU A 505 11.90 7.02 22.00
C GLU A 505 10.47 6.53 21.65
N HIS A 506 9.50 7.46 21.69
CA HIS A 506 8.08 7.13 21.55
C HIS A 506 7.74 6.46 20.21
N GLU A 507 8.44 6.77 19.10
CA GLU A 507 8.23 6.04 17.84
C GLU A 507 8.49 4.54 18.02
N GLN A 508 9.56 4.18 18.74
CA GLN A 508 9.91 2.78 19.01
C GLN A 508 8.94 2.12 20.00
N VAL A 509 8.41 2.86 20.97
CA VAL A 509 7.38 2.36 21.90
C VAL A 509 6.11 1.98 21.14
N PHE A 510 5.55 2.89 20.35
CA PHE A 510 4.32 2.60 19.60
C PHE A 510 4.54 1.61 18.45
N GLN A 511 5.71 1.62 17.81
CA GLN A 511 6.10 0.60 16.84
C GLN A 511 6.15 -0.78 17.51
N SER A 512 6.76 -0.92 18.69
CA SER A 512 6.82 -2.17 19.43
C SER A 512 5.45 -2.68 19.86
N LEU A 513 4.54 -1.76 20.23
CA LEU A 513 3.15 -2.07 20.56
C LEU A 513 2.36 -2.58 19.34
N SER A 514 2.63 -2.00 18.17
CA SER A 514 1.91 -2.29 16.92
C SER A 514 2.53 -3.42 16.10
N ASP A 515 3.79 -3.80 16.36
CA ASP A 515 4.49 -4.79 15.55
C ASP A 515 4.03 -6.21 15.90
N ARG A 516 3.28 -6.84 14.97
CA ARG A 516 2.86 -8.24 15.04
C ARG A 516 4.03 -9.20 15.21
N GLN A 517 5.23 -8.85 14.72
CA GLN A 517 6.44 -9.68 14.82
C GLN A 517 7.08 -9.63 16.21
N ASN A 518 6.65 -8.72 17.09
CA ASN A 518 7.09 -8.72 18.47
C ASN A 518 6.54 -9.95 19.20
N THR A 519 7.39 -10.95 19.39
CA THR A 519 7.03 -12.23 20.03
C THR A 519 6.89 -12.11 21.55
N THR A 520 7.49 -11.08 22.16
CA THR A 520 7.43 -10.82 23.60
C THR A 520 6.12 -10.17 24.00
N LEU A 521 5.53 -9.35 23.14
CA LEU A 521 4.28 -8.65 23.39
C LEU A 521 3.22 -9.12 22.39
N LYS A 522 2.43 -10.15 22.72
CA LYS A 522 1.44 -10.77 21.81
C LYS A 522 0.10 -11.05 22.49
N GLY A 523 -0.96 -11.18 21.69
CA GLY A 523 -2.27 -11.62 22.16
C GLY A 523 -2.89 -10.73 23.23
N GLU A 524 -3.52 -11.35 24.23
CA GLU A 524 -4.12 -10.66 25.39
C GLU A 524 -3.14 -9.69 26.07
N LEU A 525 -1.85 -10.03 26.12
CA LEU A 525 -0.84 -9.18 26.74
C LEU A 525 -0.61 -7.87 25.96
N ARG A 526 -0.60 -7.92 24.63
CA ARG A 526 -0.51 -6.73 23.78
C ARG A 526 -1.74 -5.84 23.96
N GLN A 527 -2.93 -6.45 24.01
CA GLN A 527 -4.17 -5.72 24.27
C GLN A 527 -4.14 -5.06 25.65
N ALA A 528 -3.74 -5.78 26.69
CA ALA A 528 -3.61 -5.22 28.04
C ALA A 528 -2.61 -4.06 28.07
N ALA A 529 -1.44 -4.20 27.44
CA ALA A 529 -0.45 -3.14 27.36
C ALA A 529 -0.99 -1.90 26.62
N ARG A 530 -1.69 -2.10 25.49
CA ARG A 530 -2.35 -1.04 24.73
C ARG A 530 -3.36 -0.29 25.59
N LEU A 531 -4.35 -1.00 26.13
CA LEU A 531 -5.44 -0.39 26.90
C LEU A 531 -4.91 0.38 28.12
N LYS A 532 -3.91 -0.17 28.82
CA LYS A 532 -3.27 0.49 29.96
C LYS A 532 -2.47 1.71 29.54
N LEU A 533 -1.70 1.65 28.44
CA LEU A 533 -0.96 2.80 27.93
C LEU A 533 -1.90 3.93 27.50
N GLU A 534 -2.96 3.61 26.75
CA GLU A 534 -3.95 4.60 26.35
C GLU A 534 -4.67 5.22 27.56
N HIS A 535 -5.00 4.42 28.58
CA HIS A 535 -5.55 4.92 29.83
C HIS A 535 -4.59 5.89 30.53
N LEU A 536 -3.30 5.56 30.63
CA LEU A 536 -2.28 6.44 31.20
C LEU A 536 -2.17 7.75 30.42
N ILE A 537 -2.25 7.71 29.09
CA ILE A 537 -2.23 8.91 28.24
C ILE A 537 -3.47 9.78 28.52
N ARG A 538 -4.66 9.18 28.59
CA ARG A 538 -5.92 9.89 28.85
C ARG A 538 -5.93 10.58 30.22
N GLU A 539 -5.46 9.89 31.26
CA GLU A 539 -5.51 10.40 32.64
C GLU A 539 -4.35 11.33 33.00
N ALA A 540 -3.26 11.34 32.24
CA ALA A 540 -2.07 12.08 32.65
C ALA A 540 -2.28 13.59 32.72
N LYS A 541 -1.71 14.26 33.72
CA LYS A 541 -1.72 15.74 33.75
C LYS A 541 -0.74 16.31 32.73
N TYR A 542 0.39 15.64 32.56
CA TYR A 542 1.43 15.94 31.58
C TYR A 542 1.83 14.67 30.84
N VAL A 543 1.90 14.74 29.51
CA VAL A 543 2.46 13.67 28.65
C VAL A 543 3.66 14.24 27.91
N LEU A 544 4.85 13.69 28.14
CA LEU A 544 6.06 14.07 27.43
C LEU A 544 6.46 12.96 26.47
N LEU A 545 6.49 13.30 25.18
CA LEU A 545 6.98 12.45 24.10
C LEU A 545 8.36 12.96 23.68
N SER A 546 9.37 12.10 23.61
CA SER A 546 10.72 12.47 23.19
C SER A 546 11.20 11.50 22.11
N ASP A 547 11.68 12.02 20.96
CA ASP A 547 12.23 11.21 19.87
C ASP A 547 13.02 12.08 18.88
N ALA A 548 13.95 11.50 18.13
CA ALA A 548 14.54 12.18 16.97
C ALA A 548 13.59 12.14 15.76
N ASP A 549 12.89 11.03 15.61
CA ASP A 549 12.09 10.66 14.46
C ASP A 549 10.59 10.95 14.68
N ALA A 550 10.25 11.77 15.68
CA ALA A 550 8.88 12.18 15.99
C ALA A 550 8.11 12.56 14.72
N SER A 551 6.93 11.96 14.52
CA SER A 551 6.11 12.10 13.32
C SER A 551 4.67 12.53 13.63
N ASP A 552 4.02 13.16 12.64
CA ASP A 552 2.63 13.61 12.76
C ASP A 552 1.69 12.47 13.13
N VAL A 553 1.90 11.27 12.56
CA VAL A 553 1.06 10.08 12.77
C VAL A 553 0.91 9.73 14.25
N LEU A 554 2.01 9.73 15.01
CA LEU A 554 1.97 9.37 16.43
C LEU A 554 1.53 10.52 17.32
N VAL A 555 1.94 11.74 16.99
CA VAL A 555 1.47 12.92 17.71
C VAL A 555 -0.04 13.07 17.56
N ASP A 556 -0.59 12.85 16.36
CA ASP A 556 -2.02 12.84 16.10
C ASP A 556 -2.75 11.74 16.87
N TYR A 557 -2.16 10.55 16.97
CA TYR A 557 -2.75 9.46 17.75
C TYR A 557 -2.85 9.82 19.23
N VAL A 558 -1.77 10.34 19.83
CA VAL A 558 -1.76 10.77 21.24
C VAL A 558 -2.72 11.95 21.45
N ARG A 559 -2.75 12.91 20.52
CA ARG A 559 -3.67 14.05 20.53
C ARG A 559 -5.13 13.58 20.50
N HIS A 560 -5.46 12.63 19.63
CA HIS A 560 -6.79 12.03 19.52
C HIS A 560 -7.20 11.33 20.83
N LEU A 561 -6.30 10.57 21.46
CA LEU A 561 -6.58 9.94 22.76
C LEU A 561 -6.86 10.97 23.86
N ARG A 562 -6.17 12.11 23.85
CA ARG A 562 -6.32 13.19 24.83
C ARG A 562 -7.55 14.06 24.63
N GLY A 563 -8.07 14.14 23.41
CA GLY A 563 -9.09 15.13 23.05
C GLY A 563 -8.57 16.58 23.16
N GLU A 564 -7.27 16.79 22.95
CA GLU A 564 -6.64 18.12 23.01
C GLU A 564 -6.47 18.69 21.59
N ASP A 565 -6.80 19.95 21.38
CA ASP A 565 -6.63 20.58 20.05
C ASP A 565 -5.17 20.99 19.78
N ARG A 566 -4.40 21.30 20.83
CA ARG A 566 -3.03 21.81 20.74
C ARG A 566 -2.04 20.94 21.50
N VAL A 567 -0.94 20.65 20.83
CA VAL A 567 0.26 19.96 21.35
C VAL A 567 1.38 20.97 21.43
N ARG A 568 2.20 20.94 22.49
CA ARG A 568 3.39 21.80 22.58
C ARG A 568 4.58 21.11 21.93
N ILE A 569 5.34 21.82 21.12
CA ILE A 569 6.47 21.28 20.37
C ILE A 569 7.78 22.00 20.73
N ILE A 570 8.76 21.24 21.21
CA ILE A 570 10.16 21.67 21.37
C ILE A 570 10.97 20.97 20.29
N GLN A 571 11.55 21.73 19.36
CA GLN A 571 12.24 21.18 18.21
C GLN A 571 13.68 21.71 18.11
N SER A 572 14.62 20.79 17.93
CA SER A 572 15.98 21.15 17.58
C SER A 572 16.15 21.29 16.06
N THR A 573 16.89 22.31 15.63
CA THR A 573 17.33 22.47 14.24
C THR A 573 18.77 22.00 14.02
N PHE A 574 19.44 21.55 15.08
CA PHE A 574 20.82 21.09 15.02
C PHE A 574 20.94 19.83 14.16
N LYS A 575 21.87 19.83 13.20
CA LYS A 575 22.17 18.69 12.34
C LYS A 575 23.49 18.06 12.75
N VAL A 576 23.44 16.80 13.18
CA VAL A 576 24.60 16.09 13.76
C VAL A 576 25.75 15.91 12.77
N GLY A 577 25.43 15.79 11.48
CA GLY A 577 26.39 15.58 10.40
C GLY A 577 27.05 16.86 9.87
N GLU A 578 26.56 18.03 10.23
CA GLU A 578 27.09 19.29 9.71
C GLU A 578 28.52 19.52 10.20
N GLY A 579 29.44 19.80 9.27
CA GLY A 579 30.87 19.98 9.56
C GLY A 579 31.66 18.68 9.82
N ARG A 580 31.04 17.50 9.63
CA ARG A 580 31.71 16.19 9.76
C ARG A 580 32.32 15.70 8.46
N LEU A 581 33.22 14.70 8.58
CA LEU A 581 33.79 13.99 7.43
C LEU A 581 32.70 13.38 6.53
N PRO A 582 32.92 13.35 5.20
CA PRO A 582 31.98 12.72 4.28
C PRO A 582 31.89 11.21 4.53
N ILE A 583 30.68 10.68 4.41
CA ILE A 583 30.44 9.25 4.48
C ILE A 583 30.70 8.65 3.09
N GLU A 584 31.61 7.69 3.02
CA GLU A 584 31.86 6.95 1.80
C GLU A 584 30.83 5.83 1.61
N ILE A 585 30.28 5.72 0.41
CA ILE A 585 29.26 4.76 0.04
C ILE A 585 29.83 3.79 -0.99
N SER A 586 29.97 2.51 -0.61
CA SER A 586 30.28 1.43 -1.55
C SER A 586 29.01 1.09 -2.34
N THR A 587 29.08 1.26 -3.67
CA THR A 587 27.93 1.08 -4.58
C THR A 587 27.87 -0.32 -5.20
N GLY A 588 28.82 -1.20 -4.85
CA GLY A 588 28.92 -2.58 -5.34
C GLY A 588 27.64 -3.40 -5.15
N LYS A 589 27.44 -4.42 -6.00
CA LYS A 589 26.28 -5.33 -5.91
C LYS A 589 26.33 -6.28 -4.71
N ASP A 590 27.51 -6.46 -4.13
CA ASP A 590 27.77 -7.31 -2.97
C ASP A 590 28.76 -6.61 -2.02
N PRO A 591 28.84 -7.03 -0.74
CA PRO A 591 29.61 -6.31 0.27
C PRO A 591 31.12 -6.64 0.25
N SER A 592 31.65 -7.29 -0.80
CA SER A 592 33.03 -7.77 -0.80
C SER A 592 34.07 -6.65 -0.65
N GLU A 593 33.83 -5.50 -1.29
CA GLU A 593 34.67 -4.29 -1.13
C GLU A 593 34.69 -3.82 0.32
N LEU A 594 33.52 -3.67 0.96
CA LEU A 594 33.42 -3.23 2.34
C LEU A 594 34.14 -4.19 3.30
N ILE A 595 33.94 -5.50 3.15
CA ILE A 595 34.59 -6.52 3.98
C ILE A 595 36.11 -6.45 3.79
N LYS A 596 36.58 -6.33 2.55
CA LYS A 596 38.01 -6.20 2.25
C LYS A 596 38.60 -4.94 2.90
N SER A 597 37.96 -3.78 2.73
CA SER A 597 38.41 -2.52 3.33
C SER A 597 38.48 -2.58 4.86
N PHE A 598 37.54 -3.28 5.49
CA PHE A 598 37.57 -3.51 6.94
C PHE A 598 38.77 -4.39 7.34
N LEU A 599 39.00 -5.52 6.65
CA LEU A 599 40.14 -6.40 6.96
C LEU A 599 41.48 -5.69 6.71
N ASP A 600 41.61 -4.97 5.60
CA ASP A 600 42.83 -4.20 5.28
C ASP A 600 43.10 -3.09 6.30
N CYS A 601 42.04 -2.43 6.79
CA CYS A 601 42.15 -1.45 7.87
C CYS A 601 42.77 -2.06 9.14
N LEU A 602 42.35 -3.27 9.51
CA LEU A 602 42.92 -3.98 10.67
C LEU A 602 44.37 -4.41 10.41
N ARG A 603 44.69 -4.94 9.22
CA ARG A 603 46.07 -5.31 8.85
C ARG A 603 47.04 -4.12 8.90
N ALA A 604 46.54 -2.93 8.56
CA ALA A 604 47.29 -1.69 8.64
C ALA A 604 47.45 -1.14 10.09
N GLY A 605 46.97 -1.86 11.11
CA GLY A 605 47.01 -1.42 12.51
C GLY A 605 45.92 -0.42 12.90
N GLY A 606 44.92 -0.20 12.03
CA GLY A 606 43.75 0.61 12.35
C GLY A 606 42.82 -0.10 13.34
N LYS A 607 42.04 0.68 14.09
CA LYS A 607 41.01 0.18 15.02
C LYS A 607 39.64 0.48 14.48
N ALA A 608 38.74 -0.49 14.44
CA ALA A 608 37.49 -0.34 13.71
C ALA A 608 36.24 -0.78 14.49
N ILE A 609 35.18 0.02 14.39
CA ILE A 609 33.82 -0.41 14.77
C ILE A 609 33.02 -0.74 13.52
N PHE A 610 32.30 -1.85 13.54
CA PHE A 610 31.55 -2.36 12.39
C PHE A 610 30.11 -2.68 12.78
N PHE A 611 29.16 -1.87 12.31
CA PHE A 611 27.74 -2.21 12.39
C PHE A 611 27.36 -3.19 11.27
N VAL A 612 26.69 -4.28 11.63
CA VAL A 612 26.24 -5.29 10.67
C VAL A 612 24.81 -5.70 11.01
N SER A 613 23.88 -5.53 10.06
CA SER A 613 22.44 -5.73 10.33
C SER A 613 22.01 -7.20 10.47
N CYS A 614 22.87 -8.15 10.11
CA CYS A 614 22.55 -9.58 10.07
C CYS A 614 23.57 -10.40 10.90
N PRO A 615 23.13 -11.20 11.89
CA PRO A 615 24.02 -12.03 12.71
C PRO A 615 24.93 -12.98 11.90
N GLN A 616 24.41 -13.59 10.84
CA GLN A 616 25.19 -14.52 10.00
C GLN A 616 26.32 -13.83 9.23
N GLU A 617 26.18 -12.54 8.94
CA GLU A 617 27.27 -11.71 8.40
C GLU A 617 28.35 -11.47 9.46
N ILE A 618 27.95 -11.13 10.69
CA ILE A 618 28.88 -10.92 11.82
C ILE A 618 29.73 -12.16 12.04
N ARG A 619 29.10 -13.32 12.20
CA ARG A 619 29.82 -14.59 12.42
C ARG A 619 30.80 -14.90 11.31
N SER A 620 30.39 -14.69 10.06
CA SER A 620 31.26 -14.94 8.92
C SER A 620 32.45 -13.97 8.83
N ILE A 621 32.30 -12.71 9.26
CA ILE A 621 33.41 -11.75 9.34
C ILE A 621 34.34 -12.10 10.50
N VAL A 622 33.80 -12.45 11.67
CA VAL A 622 34.59 -12.88 12.83
C VAL A 622 35.41 -14.13 12.51
N GLU A 623 34.83 -15.11 11.81
CA GLU A 623 35.55 -16.32 11.40
C GLU A 623 36.66 -16.01 10.37
N GLN A 624 36.49 -15.00 9.52
CA GLN A 624 37.56 -14.52 8.63
C GLN A 624 38.70 -13.86 9.42
N ILE A 625 38.40 -13.06 10.46
CA ILE A 625 39.43 -12.47 11.35
C ILE A 625 40.21 -13.60 12.04
N LYS A 626 39.51 -14.61 12.56
CA LYS A 626 40.14 -15.75 13.25
C LYS A 626 40.98 -16.62 12.32
N ALA A 627 40.58 -16.76 11.06
CA ALA A 627 41.30 -17.55 10.07
C ALA A 627 42.50 -16.82 9.46
N ASP A 628 42.59 -15.49 9.63
CA ASP A 628 43.70 -14.67 9.14
C ASP A 628 44.83 -14.61 10.18
N PRO A 629 46.03 -15.16 9.88
CA PRO A 629 47.14 -15.19 10.83
C PRO A 629 47.61 -13.82 11.31
N GLU A 630 47.41 -12.76 10.52
CA GLU A 630 47.79 -11.38 10.89
C GLU A 630 46.77 -10.74 11.84
N LEU A 631 45.52 -11.21 11.84
CA LEU A 631 44.41 -10.61 12.56
C LEU A 631 43.95 -11.41 13.79
N GLN A 632 44.27 -12.70 13.88
CA GLN A 632 43.81 -13.59 14.94
C GLN A 632 44.23 -13.15 16.36
N GLU A 633 45.34 -12.44 16.50
CA GLU A 633 45.87 -11.93 17.78
C GLU A 633 45.24 -10.59 18.20
N LEU A 634 44.47 -9.94 17.32
CA LEU A 634 43.82 -8.66 17.62
C LEU A 634 42.68 -8.86 18.63
N LYS A 635 42.62 -7.97 19.62
CA LYS A 635 41.57 -8.03 20.65
C LYS A 635 40.27 -7.51 20.07
N GLY A 636 39.22 -8.32 20.03
CA GLY A 636 37.93 -7.80 19.61
C GLY A 636 36.74 -8.55 20.14
N GLN A 637 35.59 -7.90 19.99
CA GLN A 637 34.32 -8.37 20.54
C GLN A 637 33.23 -8.31 19.48
N ALA A 638 32.41 -9.35 19.42
CA ALA A 638 31.18 -9.38 18.62
C ALA A 638 29.95 -9.31 19.54
N VAL A 639 28.96 -8.48 19.18
CA VAL A 639 27.70 -8.33 19.94
C VAL A 639 26.48 -8.41 19.01
N TYR A 640 25.71 -9.48 19.14
CA TYR A 640 24.47 -9.71 18.38
C TYR A 640 23.49 -10.57 19.18
N GLY A 641 22.22 -10.61 18.76
CA GLY A 641 21.11 -11.11 19.57
C GLY A 641 21.30 -12.49 20.19
N ASP A 642 21.92 -13.43 19.46
CA ASP A 642 22.08 -14.80 19.93
C ASP A 642 23.09 -14.90 21.10
N VAL A 643 24.02 -13.95 21.20
CA VAL A 643 25.10 -13.95 22.20
C VAL A 643 24.92 -12.90 23.30
N THR A 644 23.93 -12.00 23.22
CA THR A 644 23.76 -10.94 24.23
C THR A 644 23.46 -11.47 25.64
N SER A 645 22.93 -12.69 25.74
CA SER A 645 22.67 -13.36 27.02
C SER A 645 23.87 -14.13 27.56
N GLU A 646 24.96 -14.25 26.81
CA GLU A 646 26.17 -14.93 27.28
C GLU A 646 26.82 -14.12 28.42
N PRO A 647 27.22 -14.75 29.54
CA PRO A 647 27.70 -14.04 30.73
C PRO A 647 28.89 -13.11 30.46
N GLU A 648 29.77 -13.45 29.52
CA GLU A 648 30.88 -12.59 29.12
C GLU A 648 30.42 -11.36 28.33
N VAL A 649 29.54 -11.56 27.34
CA VAL A 649 29.02 -10.50 26.48
C VAL A 649 28.09 -9.58 27.26
N ALA A 650 27.23 -10.12 28.13
CA ALA A 650 26.36 -9.33 29.01
C ALA A 650 27.19 -8.43 29.93
N ARG A 651 28.23 -8.96 30.59
CA ARG A 651 29.17 -8.16 31.40
C ARG A 651 29.90 -7.10 30.58
N PHE A 652 30.28 -7.42 29.34
CA PHE A 652 30.87 -6.46 28.41
C PHE A 652 29.89 -5.33 28.08
N ILE A 653 28.63 -5.63 27.77
CA ILE A 653 27.59 -4.62 27.48
C ILE A 653 27.36 -3.72 28.70
N GLU A 654 27.25 -4.29 29.90
CA GLU A 654 27.05 -3.53 31.15
C GLU A 654 28.20 -2.55 31.44
N SER A 655 29.43 -2.92 31.06
CA SER A 655 30.64 -2.12 31.30
C SER A 655 31.19 -1.46 30.03
N ILE A 656 30.39 -1.42 28.95
CA ILE A 656 30.91 -1.13 27.62
C ILE A 656 31.66 0.19 27.57
N ASP A 657 31.12 1.26 28.16
CA ASP A 657 31.70 2.62 28.23
C ASP A 657 33.17 2.68 28.72
N LYS A 658 33.63 1.64 29.41
CA LYS A 658 35.00 1.49 29.91
C LYS A 658 35.81 0.42 29.17
N GLU A 659 35.16 -0.59 28.61
CA GLU A 659 35.82 -1.75 28.01
C GLU A 659 36.13 -1.58 26.52
N TYR A 660 35.31 -0.87 25.73
CA TYR A 660 35.52 -0.83 24.27
C TYR A 660 36.84 -0.18 23.84
N ILE A 661 37.41 0.70 24.68
CA ILE A 661 38.71 1.34 24.44
C ILE A 661 39.90 0.38 24.53
N LYS A 662 39.67 -0.88 24.92
CA LYS A 662 40.69 -1.93 24.97
C LYS A 662 40.70 -2.81 23.71
N LEU A 663 39.73 -2.63 22.80
CA LEU A 663 39.53 -3.48 21.63
C LEU A 663 40.18 -2.89 20.38
N ASP A 664 40.76 -3.72 19.53
CA ASP A 664 41.16 -3.34 18.18
C ASP A 664 39.96 -3.32 17.23
N TRP A 665 38.98 -4.20 17.44
CA TRP A 665 37.74 -4.21 16.68
C TRP A 665 36.49 -4.50 17.52
N LEU A 666 35.37 -3.88 17.15
CA LEU A 666 34.03 -4.16 17.72
C LEU A 666 33.03 -4.34 16.58
N ILE A 667 32.48 -5.55 16.43
CA ILE A 667 31.44 -5.84 15.44
C ILE A 667 30.10 -5.98 16.17
N HIS A 668 29.06 -5.26 15.75
CA HIS A 668 27.77 -5.32 16.44
C HIS A 668 26.55 -5.23 15.52
N SER A 669 25.43 -5.78 15.96
CA SER A 669 24.11 -5.56 15.36
C SER A 669 23.30 -4.50 16.13
N SER A 670 22.02 -4.35 15.82
CA SER A 670 21.08 -3.52 16.61
C SER A 670 20.89 -4.03 18.05
N SER A 671 21.35 -5.25 18.35
CA SER A 671 21.31 -5.83 19.70
C SER A 671 22.24 -5.12 20.70
N LEU A 672 23.15 -4.25 20.25
CA LEU A 672 23.96 -3.41 21.14
C LEU A 672 23.12 -2.41 21.97
N GLY A 673 21.80 -2.39 21.80
CA GLY A 673 20.86 -1.69 22.68
C GLY A 673 20.74 -0.20 22.36
N THR A 674 19.52 0.32 22.40
CA THR A 674 19.25 1.72 22.06
C THR A 674 19.70 2.72 23.14
N GLY A 675 20.19 2.23 24.27
CA GLY A 675 20.72 3.03 25.38
C GLY A 675 22.25 3.14 25.44
N VAL A 676 23.02 2.49 24.55
CA VAL A 676 24.49 2.57 24.60
C VAL A 676 25.00 3.81 23.84
N ASP A 677 25.91 4.58 24.47
CA ASP A 677 26.52 5.79 23.91
C ASP A 677 28.06 5.74 24.02
N LEU A 678 28.74 5.49 22.88
CA LEU A 678 30.20 5.37 22.85
C LEU A 678 30.85 6.72 22.45
N ASN A 679 31.29 7.49 23.46
CA ASN A 679 31.72 8.89 23.28
C ASN A 679 33.23 9.16 23.27
N LYS A 680 34.06 8.25 23.79
CA LYS A 680 35.52 8.40 23.86
C LYS A 680 36.14 8.04 22.51
N GLU A 681 37.12 8.83 22.07
CA GLU A 681 37.86 8.57 20.85
C GLU A 681 38.78 7.35 21.04
N HIS A 682 38.68 6.39 20.12
CA HIS A 682 39.44 5.16 20.16
C HIS A 682 39.52 4.43 18.82
N PHE A 683 38.37 4.07 18.25
CA PHE A 683 38.31 3.49 16.90
C PHE A 683 38.67 4.57 15.87
N THR A 684 39.54 4.22 14.93
CA THR A 684 40.00 5.10 13.85
C THR A 684 39.08 5.06 12.63
N HIS A 685 38.28 4.00 12.47
CA HIS A 685 37.36 3.83 11.34
C HIS A 685 36.01 3.27 11.78
N ARG A 686 34.97 3.61 11.01
CA ARG A 686 33.62 3.05 11.15
C ARG A 686 33.17 2.39 9.85
N PHE A 687 32.66 1.17 9.96
CA PHE A 687 32.10 0.42 8.83
C PHE A 687 30.64 0.09 9.09
N ALA A 688 29.84 -0.02 8.02
CA ALA A 688 28.46 -0.47 8.14
C ALA A 688 28.00 -1.36 6.97
N LEU A 689 27.54 -2.57 7.27
CA LEU A 689 27.01 -3.53 6.31
C LEU A 689 25.53 -3.73 6.59
N VAL A 690 24.70 -3.16 5.72
CA VAL A 690 23.24 -3.23 5.83
C VAL A 690 22.66 -4.13 4.75
N ARG A 691 22.21 -5.33 5.16
CA ARG A 691 21.32 -6.17 4.34
C ARG A 691 19.87 -5.93 4.68
N GLY A 692 19.02 -6.14 3.68
CA GLY A 692 17.57 -6.10 3.82
C GLY A 692 17.11 -7.11 4.86
N GLY A 693 16.23 -6.69 5.76
CA GLY A 693 15.82 -7.48 6.92
C GLY A 693 14.58 -6.90 7.60
N ALA A 694 14.58 -6.87 8.93
CA ALA A 694 13.49 -6.32 9.73
C ALA A 694 13.68 -4.85 10.14
N LEU A 695 14.92 -4.32 10.07
CA LEU A 695 15.28 -2.97 10.49
C LEU A 695 15.00 -1.93 9.40
N SER A 696 14.32 -0.86 9.77
CA SER A 696 14.12 0.35 8.98
C SER A 696 15.42 1.16 8.82
N ALA A 697 15.41 2.15 7.92
CA ALA A 697 16.54 3.04 7.70
C ALA A 697 16.94 3.82 8.96
N THR A 698 15.96 4.33 9.71
CA THR A 698 16.18 5.02 10.98
C THR A 698 16.85 4.12 12.01
N GLU A 699 16.34 2.89 12.22
CA GLU A 699 16.93 1.93 13.17
C GLU A 699 18.37 1.58 12.78
N CYS A 700 18.65 1.40 11.48
CA CYS A 700 20.01 1.21 10.98
C CYS A 700 20.90 2.42 11.31
N CYS A 701 20.46 3.65 11.03
CA CYS A 701 21.25 4.86 11.30
C CYS A 701 21.52 5.05 12.79
N GLN A 702 20.51 4.87 13.63
CA GLN A 702 20.67 4.94 15.08
C GLN A 702 21.65 3.89 15.62
N ALA A 703 21.74 2.71 15.01
CA ALA A 703 22.70 1.68 15.37
C ALA A 703 24.12 2.00 14.85
N MET A 704 24.25 2.46 13.60
CA MET A 704 25.55 2.83 12.99
C MET A 704 26.26 3.95 13.76
N PHE A 705 25.51 4.95 14.24
CA PHE A 705 26.08 6.16 14.85
C PHE A 705 26.16 6.10 16.38
N ARG A 706 26.16 4.90 16.98
CA ARG A 706 26.38 4.70 18.43
C ARG A 706 27.76 5.20 18.88
N TYR A 707 28.77 5.01 18.03
CA TYR A 707 30.08 5.62 18.17
C TYR A 707 30.04 7.06 17.65
N ARG A 708 30.15 8.01 18.58
CA ARG A 708 29.95 9.45 18.34
C ARG A 708 31.15 10.20 17.74
N PRO A 709 32.42 9.81 18.01
CA PRO A 709 33.58 10.44 17.39
C PRO A 709 33.48 10.51 15.86
N ASP A 710 34.04 11.56 15.28
CA ASP A 710 34.04 11.76 13.84
C ASP A 710 35.24 11.08 13.21
N VAL A 711 34.98 10.02 12.45
CA VAL A 711 36.00 9.15 11.87
C VAL A 711 35.62 8.76 10.45
N PRO A 712 36.59 8.44 9.57
CA PRO A 712 36.31 7.88 8.27
C PRO A 712 35.26 6.76 8.33
N THR A 713 34.19 6.92 7.55
CA THR A 713 33.02 6.04 7.59
C THR A 713 32.73 5.48 6.22
N LEU A 714 32.72 4.15 6.10
CA LEU A 714 32.39 3.44 4.85
C LEU A 714 31.13 2.58 5.05
N ILE A 715 30.13 2.77 4.19
CA ILE A 715 28.83 2.10 4.29
C ILE A 715 28.54 1.33 3.00
N TRP A 716 28.07 0.10 3.15
CA TRP A 716 27.43 -0.66 2.07
C TRP A 716 26.00 -1.02 2.46
N VAL A 717 25.05 -0.74 1.56
CA VAL A 717 23.64 -1.11 1.70
C VAL A 717 23.22 -1.96 0.51
N THR A 718 22.52 -3.06 0.76
CA THR A 718 22.04 -3.96 -0.30
C THR A 718 21.26 -3.22 -1.39
N PRO A 719 21.45 -3.56 -2.69
CA PRO A 719 20.60 -3.06 -3.77
C PRO A 719 19.23 -3.76 -3.82
N MET A 720 19.04 -4.82 -3.05
CA MET A 720 17.83 -5.63 -3.11
C MET A 720 16.67 -4.97 -2.36
N THR A 721 15.55 -4.80 -3.05
CA THR A 721 14.31 -4.26 -2.50
C THR A 721 13.35 -5.36 -2.07
N GLN A 722 12.68 -5.20 -0.94
CA GLN A 722 11.54 -6.05 -0.57
C GLN A 722 10.27 -5.61 -1.31
N ASN A 723 9.36 -6.54 -1.57
CA ASN A 723 8.06 -6.22 -2.19
C ASN A 723 6.94 -6.35 -1.15
N LYS A 724 6.73 -5.28 -0.38
CA LYS A 724 5.74 -5.21 0.69
C LYS A 724 4.65 -4.19 0.37
N GLU A 725 3.47 -4.37 0.96
CA GLU A 725 2.39 -3.40 0.83
C GLU A 725 2.77 -2.13 1.61
N CYS A 726 2.73 -0.98 0.94
CA CYS A 726 3.17 0.30 1.50
C CYS A 726 2.00 1.27 1.69
N ASP A 727 0.81 0.93 1.21
CA ASP A 727 -0.39 1.74 1.40
C ASP A 727 -1.12 1.33 2.68
N ALA A 728 -1.30 2.29 3.60
CA ALA A 728 -1.97 2.06 4.87
C ALA A 728 -3.45 1.70 4.70
N GLU A 729 -4.14 2.30 3.73
CA GLU A 729 -5.55 2.01 3.46
C GLU A 729 -5.71 0.59 2.92
N GLU A 730 -4.81 0.16 2.03
CA GLU A 730 -4.81 -1.21 1.51
C GLU A 730 -4.45 -2.25 2.59
N ILE A 731 -3.51 -1.94 3.50
CA ILE A 731 -3.22 -2.78 4.67
C ILE A 731 -4.47 -2.94 5.54
N LEU A 732 -5.21 -1.86 5.76
CA LEU A 732 -6.42 -1.86 6.58
C LEU A 732 -7.59 -2.59 5.90
N LYS A 733 -7.81 -2.38 4.60
CA LYS A 733 -8.78 -3.13 3.79
C LYS A 733 -8.47 -4.61 3.79
N ALA A 734 -7.20 -4.98 3.63
CA ALA A 734 -6.75 -6.36 3.69
C ALA A 734 -7.00 -6.98 5.08
N LEU A 735 -6.84 -6.22 6.16
CA LEU A 735 -7.19 -6.67 7.50
C LEU A 735 -8.71 -6.89 7.65
N GLN A 736 -9.51 -5.90 7.26
CA GLN A 736 -10.98 -5.97 7.29
C GLN A 736 -11.52 -7.16 6.49
N TYR A 737 -11.02 -7.36 5.27
CA TYR A 737 -11.39 -8.47 4.40
C TYR A 737 -11.12 -9.83 5.05
N ARG A 738 -9.95 -9.99 5.69
CA ARG A 738 -9.61 -11.24 6.38
C ARG A 738 -10.52 -11.51 7.56
N GLU A 739 -10.81 -10.48 8.36
CA GLU A 739 -11.74 -10.58 9.51
C GLU A 739 -13.15 -10.95 9.08
N SER A 740 -13.75 -10.17 8.16
CA SER A 740 -15.14 -10.38 7.73
C SER A 740 -15.33 -11.75 7.08
N THR A 741 -14.41 -12.16 6.21
CA THR A 741 -14.53 -13.42 5.46
C THR A 741 -14.34 -14.64 6.36
N THR A 742 -13.40 -14.58 7.31
CA THR A 742 -13.25 -15.65 8.32
C THR A 742 -14.51 -15.76 9.16
N PHE A 743 -15.06 -14.64 9.61
CA PHE A 743 -16.27 -14.63 10.44
C PHE A 743 -17.51 -15.16 9.71
N ASP A 744 -17.76 -14.72 8.49
CA ASP A 744 -18.88 -15.21 7.67
C ASP A 744 -18.81 -16.73 7.49
N THR A 745 -17.58 -17.25 7.28
CA THR A 745 -17.37 -18.69 7.17
C THR A 745 -17.70 -19.41 8.47
N LEU A 746 -17.23 -18.91 9.63
CA LEU A 746 -17.52 -19.51 10.94
C LEU A 746 -19.02 -19.49 11.27
N ARG A 747 -19.72 -18.41 10.92
CA ARG A 747 -21.18 -18.26 11.12
C ARG A 747 -21.98 -19.27 10.30
N CYS A 748 -21.60 -19.47 9.04
CA CYS A 748 -22.33 -20.36 8.13
C CYS A 748 -22.18 -21.83 8.48
N SER A 749 -21.15 -22.21 9.23
CA SER A 749 -20.79 -23.63 9.34
C SER A 749 -21.53 -24.44 10.39
N ARG A 750 -22.35 -23.85 11.28
CA ARG A 750 -23.21 -24.54 12.29
C ARG A 750 -22.67 -25.92 12.73
N ILE A 751 -21.37 -26.01 13.02
CA ILE A 751 -20.74 -27.29 13.38
C ILE A 751 -21.21 -27.60 14.79
N ALA A 752 -21.82 -28.77 14.96
CA ALA A 752 -22.47 -29.21 16.19
C ALA A 752 -21.55 -28.98 17.41
N GLY A 753 -21.90 -27.98 18.23
CA GLY A 753 -21.24 -27.71 19.51
C GLY A 753 -20.40 -26.44 19.62
N ILE A 754 -20.07 -25.73 18.53
CA ILE A 754 -19.30 -24.47 18.60
C ILE A 754 -20.18 -23.29 18.18
N GLN A 755 -20.71 -22.56 19.16
CA GLN A 755 -21.34 -21.25 18.92
C GLN A 755 -20.23 -20.19 18.77
N ALA A 756 -20.12 -19.60 17.57
CA ALA A 756 -19.23 -18.46 17.34
C ALA A 756 -19.71 -17.24 18.15
N SER A 757 -18.84 -16.61 18.94
CA SER A 757 -19.16 -15.41 19.72
C SER A 757 -19.31 -14.16 18.84
N ALA A 758 -20.13 -13.22 19.31
CA ALA A 758 -20.71 -12.11 18.55
C ALA A 758 -19.69 -11.07 18.06
N THR A 759 -19.41 -11.05 16.76
CA THR A 759 -19.85 -9.99 15.81
C THR A 759 -18.95 -9.91 14.57
N GLY A 760 -17.67 -10.32 14.62
CA GLY A 760 -16.78 -10.29 13.45
C GLY A 760 -16.45 -8.90 12.91
N GLU A 761 -17.03 -7.86 13.51
CA GLU A 761 -16.77 -6.47 13.19
C GLU A 761 -15.55 -6.00 13.98
N ILE A 762 -14.73 -5.19 13.33
CA ILE A 762 -13.71 -4.41 14.03
C ILE A 762 -14.46 -3.46 14.95
N ASN A 763 -14.27 -3.59 16.26
CA ASN A 763 -14.84 -2.66 17.23
C ASN A 763 -14.44 -1.22 16.85
N LEU A 764 -15.40 -0.30 16.86
CA LEU A 764 -15.14 1.12 16.60
C LEU A 764 -14.07 1.68 17.55
N ASP A 765 -14.01 1.19 18.78
CA ASP A 765 -12.99 1.57 19.76
C ASP A 765 -11.57 1.10 19.37
N ASP A 766 -11.46 0.06 18.54
CA ASP A 766 -10.19 -0.43 18.02
C ASP A 766 -9.73 0.29 16.75
N ARG A 767 -10.63 1.01 16.08
CA ARG A 767 -10.35 1.63 14.78
C ARG A 767 -9.17 2.62 14.81
N PRO A 768 -9.04 3.54 15.80
CA PRO A 768 -7.90 4.47 15.84
C PRO A 768 -6.55 3.74 15.96
N PHE A 769 -6.49 2.67 16.76
CA PHE A 769 -5.27 1.89 16.90
C PHE A 769 -4.94 1.08 15.65
N LEU A 770 -5.94 0.54 14.95
CA LEU A 770 -5.72 -0.19 13.70
C LEU A 770 -5.31 0.74 12.55
N ASP A 771 -5.79 1.99 12.53
CA ASP A 771 -5.31 3.03 11.62
C ASP A 771 -3.83 3.36 11.90
N LEU A 772 -3.47 3.53 13.18
CA LEU A 772 -2.07 3.69 13.59
C LEU A 772 -1.22 2.50 13.14
N TYR A 773 -1.66 1.27 13.43
CA TYR A 773 -0.99 0.04 13.02
C TYR A 773 -0.73 0.01 11.51
N ALA A 774 -1.74 0.36 10.70
CA ALA A 774 -1.64 0.35 9.26
C ALA A 774 -0.62 1.39 8.76
N LYS A 775 -0.63 2.61 9.32
CA LYS A 775 0.31 3.69 8.98
C LYS A 775 1.75 3.35 9.38
N LEU A 776 1.98 2.80 10.56
CA LEU A 776 3.31 2.37 11.00
C LEU A 776 3.82 1.19 10.17
N THR A 777 2.96 0.23 9.86
CA THR A 777 3.29 -0.91 8.99
C THR A 777 3.62 -0.44 7.57
N ALA A 778 2.85 0.49 7.01
CA ALA A 778 3.09 1.11 5.71
C ALA A 778 4.46 1.80 5.66
N ARG A 779 4.78 2.64 6.65
CA ARG A 779 6.08 3.32 6.77
C ARG A 779 7.24 2.33 6.84
N LYS A 780 7.15 1.33 7.73
CA LYS A 780 8.19 0.29 7.88
C LYS A 780 8.36 -0.49 6.57
N ASN A 781 7.26 -0.87 5.91
CA ASN A 781 7.29 -1.58 4.64
C ASN A 781 7.92 -0.72 3.53
N ALA A 782 7.57 0.56 3.45
CA ALA A 782 8.14 1.49 2.49
C ALA A 782 9.66 1.65 2.68
N SER A 783 10.11 1.80 3.93
CA SER A 783 11.54 1.85 4.27
C SER A 783 12.25 0.54 3.86
N LEU A 784 11.70 -0.63 4.19
CA LEU A 784 12.28 -1.92 3.81
C LEU A 784 12.26 -2.18 2.29
N SER A 785 11.27 -1.65 1.59
CA SER A 785 11.14 -1.71 0.13
C SER A 785 12.07 -0.75 -0.61
N ASN A 786 12.64 0.25 0.07
CA ASN A 786 13.52 1.29 -0.48
C ASN A 786 14.70 1.59 0.46
N LEU A 787 15.28 0.55 1.07
CA LEU A 787 16.15 0.69 2.25
C LEU A 787 17.41 1.51 2.00
N ARG A 788 18.04 1.32 0.84
CA ARG A 788 19.28 2.01 0.46
C ARG A 788 19.05 3.51 0.36
N GLU A 789 18.08 3.92 -0.44
CA GLU A 789 17.71 5.31 -0.65
C GLU A 789 17.21 5.94 0.65
N SER A 790 16.38 5.22 1.42
CA SER A 790 15.90 5.70 2.72
C SER A 790 17.03 5.96 3.72
N ILE A 791 18.09 5.14 3.72
CA ILE A 791 19.28 5.38 4.57
C ILE A 791 20.00 6.65 4.12
N TYR A 792 20.21 6.84 2.81
CA TYR A 792 20.87 8.03 2.29
C TYR A 792 20.12 9.30 2.71
N GLU A 793 18.80 9.29 2.59
CA GLU A 793 17.96 10.43 3.00
C GLU A 793 18.01 10.72 4.49
N VAL A 794 18.01 9.69 5.35
CA VAL A 794 18.15 9.88 6.79
C VAL A 794 19.52 10.51 7.14
N LEU A 795 20.58 10.08 6.47
CA LEU A 795 21.93 10.63 6.65
C LEU A 795 22.03 12.09 6.17
N GLU A 796 21.52 12.39 4.98
CA GLU A 796 21.50 13.75 4.42
C GLU A 796 20.61 14.69 5.24
N ALA A 797 19.43 14.24 5.68
CA ALA A 797 18.55 14.99 6.56
C ALA A 797 19.22 15.29 7.92
N SER A 798 20.07 14.38 8.39
CA SER A 798 20.90 14.56 9.59
C SER A 798 22.11 15.47 9.36
N GLY A 799 22.35 15.95 8.13
CA GLY A 799 23.40 16.88 7.75
C GLY A 799 24.70 16.27 7.22
N TYR A 800 24.77 14.95 7.03
CA TYR A 800 25.98 14.30 6.51
C TYR A 800 26.08 14.46 4.99
N SER A 801 27.30 14.71 4.49
CA SER A 801 27.60 14.63 3.05
C SER A 801 27.96 13.20 2.65
N LEU A 802 27.40 12.72 1.53
CA LEU A 802 27.66 11.38 1.00
C LEU A 802 28.61 11.44 -0.20
N LYS A 803 29.61 10.56 -0.23
CA LYS A 803 30.57 10.38 -1.33
C LYS A 803 30.43 8.97 -1.89
N PHE A 804 30.08 8.84 -3.16
CA PHE A 804 29.85 7.54 -3.80
C PHE A 804 31.12 7.03 -4.46
N ASN A 805 31.55 5.84 -4.07
CA ASN A 805 32.73 5.17 -4.64
C ASN A 805 32.32 4.33 -5.87
N GLU A 806 33.25 4.15 -6.81
CA GLU A 806 33.05 3.26 -7.95
C GLU A 806 32.84 1.81 -7.49
N PRO A 807 31.93 1.05 -8.13
CA PRO A 807 31.62 -0.30 -7.67
C PRO A 807 32.77 -1.27 -7.96
N VAL A 808 33.42 -1.75 -6.90
CA VAL A 808 34.44 -2.82 -6.98
C VAL A 808 33.90 -4.12 -6.39
N SER A 809 34.28 -5.26 -6.96
CA SER A 809 33.88 -6.59 -6.45
C SER A 809 35.08 -7.53 -6.42
N TYR A 810 35.27 -8.20 -5.27
CA TYR A 810 36.37 -9.11 -5.01
C TYR A 810 35.85 -10.56 -4.93
N GLN A 811 36.15 -11.36 -5.97
CA GLN A 811 35.60 -12.72 -6.12
C GLN A 811 36.13 -13.72 -5.10
N ASP A 812 37.39 -13.56 -4.70
CA ASP A 812 38.06 -14.29 -3.63
C ASP A 812 37.31 -14.07 -2.30
N ILE A 813 37.14 -12.81 -1.87
CA ILE A 813 36.40 -12.46 -0.65
C ILE A 813 34.97 -13.02 -0.70
N LYS A 814 34.30 -12.89 -1.84
CA LYS A 814 32.93 -13.39 -2.03
C LYS A 814 32.82 -14.91 -1.89
N THR A 815 33.81 -15.64 -2.39
CA THR A 815 33.83 -17.10 -2.36
C THR A 815 34.11 -17.59 -0.94
N THR A 816 35.18 -17.08 -0.32
CA THR A 816 35.54 -17.37 1.08
C THR A 816 34.38 -17.09 2.03
N HIS A 817 33.78 -15.91 1.91
CA HIS A 817 32.66 -15.50 2.75
C HIS A 817 31.41 -16.38 2.58
N ARG A 818 31.15 -16.90 1.37
CA ARG A 818 30.05 -17.84 1.10
C ARG A 818 30.33 -19.23 1.69
N GLU A 819 31.57 -19.70 1.59
CA GLU A 819 31.98 -21.01 2.11
C GLU A 819 31.91 -21.05 3.64
N ILE A 820 32.39 -19.99 4.30
CA ILE A 820 32.30 -19.84 5.76
C ILE A 820 30.84 -19.87 6.22
N LYS A 821 29.92 -19.17 5.55
CA LYS A 821 28.49 -19.23 5.93
C LYS A 821 27.92 -20.64 5.81
N ARG A 822 28.25 -21.37 4.75
CA ARG A 822 27.80 -22.76 4.58
C ARG A 822 28.35 -23.67 5.68
N LYS A 823 29.60 -23.44 6.11
CA LYS A 823 30.21 -24.14 7.25
C LYS A 823 29.46 -23.83 8.54
N LEU A 824 29.23 -22.55 8.85
CA LEU A 824 28.50 -22.11 10.05
C LEU A 824 27.06 -22.64 10.09
N ASP A 825 26.32 -22.59 8.98
CA ASP A 825 24.96 -23.14 8.89
C ASP A 825 24.95 -24.65 9.23
N LYS A 826 25.97 -25.39 8.80
CA LYS A 826 26.11 -26.82 9.09
C LYS A 826 26.41 -27.06 10.57
N GLU A 827 27.34 -26.29 11.15
CA GLU A 827 27.69 -26.35 12.57
C GLU A 827 26.50 -26.01 13.47
N ASP A 828 25.66 -25.04 13.08
CA ASP A 828 24.44 -24.70 13.83
C ASP A 828 23.42 -25.84 13.85
N CYS A 829 23.22 -26.48 12.69
CA CYS A 829 22.34 -27.64 12.58
C CYS A 829 22.84 -28.80 13.46
N GLU A 830 24.15 -29.04 13.46
CA GLU A 830 24.80 -30.05 14.31
C GLU A 830 24.69 -29.68 15.80
N ALA A 831 24.91 -28.42 16.17
CA ALA A 831 24.82 -27.97 17.55
C ALA A 831 23.39 -28.09 18.11
N ILE A 832 22.37 -27.72 17.32
CA ILE A 832 20.97 -27.90 17.71
C ILE A 832 20.62 -29.39 17.83
N ALA A 833 21.04 -30.22 16.87
CA ALA A 833 20.77 -31.66 16.94
C ALA A 833 21.43 -32.33 18.15
N ASN A 834 22.65 -31.91 18.49
CA ASN A 834 23.42 -32.44 19.63
C ASN A 834 23.11 -31.75 20.97
N ALA A 835 22.26 -30.73 20.99
CA ALA A 835 21.89 -30.01 22.21
C ALA A 835 21.25 -30.95 23.25
N ARG A 836 21.35 -30.58 24.53
CA ARG A 836 20.69 -31.34 25.60
C ARG A 836 19.17 -31.36 25.40
N VAL A 837 18.54 -32.45 25.80
CA VAL A 837 17.07 -32.55 25.82
C VAL A 837 16.57 -31.85 27.08
N LEU A 838 15.56 -30.99 26.92
CA LEU A 838 14.88 -30.33 28.04
C LEU A 838 13.65 -31.15 28.46
N SER A 839 13.35 -31.19 29.75
CA SER A 839 12.03 -31.66 30.23
C SER A 839 10.92 -30.67 29.81
N ASP A 840 9.66 -31.08 29.89
CA ASP A 840 8.54 -30.18 29.58
C ASP A 840 8.47 -28.98 30.54
N GLU A 841 8.83 -29.17 31.82
CA GLU A 841 8.93 -28.07 32.80
C GLU A 841 10.07 -27.11 32.43
N GLU A 842 11.27 -27.62 32.16
CA GLU A 842 12.42 -26.80 31.76
C GLU A 842 12.15 -26.05 30.45
N LEU A 843 11.50 -26.72 29.48
CA LEU A 843 11.12 -26.10 28.23
C LEU A 843 10.11 -24.98 28.45
N SER A 844 9.10 -25.19 29.32
CA SER A 844 8.12 -24.16 29.66
C SER A 844 8.79 -22.96 30.34
N GLU A 845 9.70 -23.21 31.29
CA GLU A 845 10.44 -22.15 31.98
C GLU A 845 11.34 -21.37 31.02
N LYS A 846 12.14 -22.06 30.21
CA LYS A 846 13.10 -21.43 29.28
C LYS A 846 12.43 -20.79 28.07
N ALA A 847 11.39 -21.39 27.50
CA ALA A 847 10.67 -20.78 26.37
C ALA A 847 9.99 -19.45 26.77
N ASN A 848 9.72 -19.25 28.06
CA ASN A 848 9.20 -18.01 28.62
C ASN A 848 10.29 -17.10 29.21
N SER A 849 11.56 -17.55 29.23
CA SER A 849 12.69 -16.76 29.72
C SER A 849 13.15 -15.74 28.68
N PHE A 850 13.46 -14.53 29.14
CA PHE A 850 13.99 -13.44 28.31
C PHE A 850 15.52 -13.46 28.18
N THR A 851 16.20 -14.30 28.96
CA THR A 851 17.66 -14.43 28.97
C THR A 851 18.00 -15.91 28.74
N LEU A 852 18.28 -16.25 27.49
CA LEU A 852 18.69 -17.59 27.09
C LEU A 852 20.10 -17.52 26.53
N THR A 853 21.01 -18.28 27.14
CA THR A 853 22.33 -18.59 26.57
C THR A 853 22.17 -19.29 25.23
N LEU A 854 23.20 -19.27 24.39
CA LEU A 854 23.19 -19.95 23.09
C LEU A 854 22.93 -21.46 23.25
N ALA A 855 23.53 -22.10 24.25
CA ALA A 855 23.30 -23.50 24.57
C ALA A 855 21.83 -23.77 24.96
N ASP A 856 21.22 -22.85 25.73
CA ASP A 856 19.80 -22.95 26.08
C ASP A 856 18.90 -22.70 24.87
N GLN A 857 19.23 -21.75 23.99
CA GLN A 857 18.49 -21.49 22.75
C GLN A 857 18.48 -22.75 21.86
N GLN A 858 19.65 -23.39 21.69
CA GLN A 858 19.79 -24.64 20.95
C GLN A 858 18.96 -25.77 21.58
N ALA A 859 19.00 -25.91 22.90
CA ALA A 859 18.21 -26.90 23.64
C ALA A 859 16.69 -26.67 23.52
N VAL A 860 16.24 -25.41 23.60
CA VAL A 860 14.84 -25.01 23.37
C VAL A 860 14.42 -25.32 21.92
N CYS A 861 15.25 -24.98 20.94
CA CYS A 861 14.98 -25.30 19.53
C CYS A 861 14.83 -26.82 19.32
N LYS A 862 15.75 -27.62 19.85
CA LYS A 862 15.69 -29.09 19.80
C LYS A 862 14.42 -29.61 20.46
N ALA A 863 14.14 -29.18 21.68
CA ALA A 863 12.98 -29.63 22.44
C ALA A 863 11.66 -29.25 21.76
N LEU A 864 11.51 -28.03 21.23
CA LEU A 864 10.33 -27.61 20.48
C LEU A 864 10.15 -28.42 19.18
N LEU A 865 11.25 -28.64 18.45
CA LEU A 865 11.22 -29.42 17.22
C LEU A 865 10.81 -30.86 17.51
N HIS A 866 11.42 -31.51 18.50
CA HIS A 866 11.05 -32.85 18.95
C HIS A 866 9.60 -32.92 19.40
N ARG A 867 9.18 -32.03 20.29
CA ARG A 867 7.82 -31.97 20.85
C ARG A 867 6.73 -31.80 19.79
N ASP A 868 6.97 -30.94 18.80
CA ASP A 868 5.99 -30.61 17.77
C ASP A 868 5.94 -31.63 16.63
N THR A 869 7.02 -32.41 16.43
CA THR A 869 7.13 -33.39 15.32
C THR A 869 7.04 -34.84 15.76
N GLY A 870 7.42 -35.17 17.00
CA GLY A 870 7.57 -36.54 17.49
C GLY A 870 8.77 -37.28 16.89
N LEU A 871 9.66 -36.57 16.18
CA LEU A 871 10.78 -37.15 15.45
C LEU A 871 12.09 -36.99 16.23
N GLU A 872 13.04 -37.88 15.97
CA GLU A 872 14.43 -37.68 16.38
C GLU A 872 15.00 -36.44 15.69
N VAL A 873 15.65 -35.56 16.45
CA VAL A 873 16.19 -34.30 15.94
C VAL A 873 17.59 -34.53 15.38
N THR A 874 17.67 -34.69 14.05
CA THR A 874 18.95 -34.78 13.32
C THR A 874 19.32 -33.44 12.68
N PRO A 875 20.59 -33.21 12.29
CA PRO A 875 21.00 -31.98 11.59
C PRO A 875 20.20 -31.74 10.30
N GLU A 876 19.84 -32.79 9.57
CA GLU A 876 19.00 -32.71 8.38
C GLU A 876 17.59 -32.24 8.73
N LEU A 877 17.00 -32.74 9.82
CA LEU A 877 15.68 -32.30 10.27
C LEU A 877 15.68 -30.84 10.71
N VAL A 878 16.74 -30.37 11.39
CA VAL A 878 16.90 -28.96 11.78
C VAL A 878 16.95 -28.06 10.55
N LYS A 879 17.76 -28.45 9.55
CA LYS A 879 17.84 -27.73 8.26
C LYS A 879 16.51 -27.71 7.52
N ILE A 880 15.77 -28.82 7.60
CA ILE A 880 14.43 -28.97 7.05
C ILE A 880 13.41 -28.07 7.75
N ASP A 881 13.49 -27.95 9.09
CA ASP A 881 12.56 -27.18 9.91
C ASP A 881 12.60 -25.69 9.57
N ASP A 882 13.82 -25.21 9.26
CA ASP A 882 14.08 -23.86 8.78
C ASP A 882 13.48 -22.81 9.74
N GLU A 883 13.88 -22.89 11.02
CA GLU A 883 13.40 -22.03 12.12
C GLU A 883 11.86 -22.11 12.32
N GLY A 884 11.31 -23.32 12.27
CA GLY A 884 9.87 -23.59 12.43
C GLY A 884 9.01 -23.23 11.23
N ARG A 885 9.58 -22.76 10.11
CA ARG A 885 8.82 -22.47 8.88
C ARG A 885 8.19 -23.74 8.31
N TRP A 886 8.89 -24.86 8.35
CA TRP A 886 8.35 -26.14 7.89
C TRP A 886 7.22 -26.64 8.78
N ARG A 887 7.37 -26.64 10.11
CA ARG A 887 6.28 -27.01 11.05
C ARG A 887 5.01 -26.20 10.82
N LYS A 888 5.13 -24.88 10.56
CA LYS A 888 4.00 -24.04 10.17
C LYS A 888 3.36 -24.49 8.84
N GLY A 889 4.18 -24.88 7.87
CA GLY A 889 3.69 -25.44 6.62
C GLY A 889 2.96 -26.77 6.79
N VAL A 890 3.49 -27.69 7.60
CA VAL A 890 2.84 -28.96 7.94
C VAL A 890 1.49 -28.73 8.61
N LYS A 891 1.37 -27.73 9.50
CA LYS A 891 0.09 -27.31 10.08
C LYS A 891 -0.93 -26.86 9.01
N HIS A 892 -0.49 -26.16 7.97
CA HIS A 892 -1.37 -25.80 6.86
C HIS A 892 -1.76 -27.00 5.98
N LEU A 893 -0.83 -27.94 5.78
CA LEU A 893 -1.13 -29.20 5.10
C LEU A 893 -2.15 -30.03 5.88
N GLU A 894 -2.04 -30.09 7.20
CA GLU A 894 -2.99 -30.75 8.10
C GLU A 894 -4.42 -30.21 7.91
N TYR A 895 -4.61 -28.88 7.89
CA TYR A 895 -5.93 -28.28 7.65
C TYR A 895 -6.49 -28.60 6.27
N LEU A 896 -5.62 -28.74 5.28
CA LEU A 896 -6.03 -29.08 3.93
C LEU A 896 -6.49 -30.54 3.85
N LEU A 897 -5.77 -31.46 4.50
CA LEU A 897 -6.03 -32.90 4.43
C LEU A 897 -7.08 -33.41 5.42
N SER A 898 -7.28 -32.72 6.54
CA SER A 898 -8.22 -33.11 7.61
C SER A 898 -9.62 -32.48 7.43
N ASP A 899 -10.51 -32.77 8.39
CA ASP A 899 -11.82 -32.14 8.50
C ASP A 899 -11.70 -30.59 8.54
N PRO A 900 -12.45 -29.84 7.69
CA PRO A 900 -12.50 -28.38 7.75
C PRO A 900 -12.75 -27.79 9.16
N ALA A 901 -13.49 -28.50 10.02
CA ALA A 901 -13.79 -28.10 11.40
C ALA A 901 -12.52 -27.82 12.23
N LEU A 902 -11.40 -28.49 11.91
CA LEU A 902 -10.15 -28.31 12.63
C LEU A 902 -9.57 -26.90 12.48
N ALA A 903 -9.63 -26.34 11.26
CA ALA A 903 -9.18 -24.98 10.99
C ALA A 903 -10.09 -23.95 11.67
N MET A 904 -11.39 -24.23 11.74
CA MET A 904 -12.38 -23.38 12.40
C MET A 904 -12.20 -23.35 13.91
N LEU A 905 -11.98 -24.51 14.53
CA LEU A 905 -11.69 -24.61 15.95
C LEU A 905 -10.42 -23.81 16.31
N ASP A 906 -9.35 -23.99 15.53
CA ASP A 906 -8.10 -23.26 15.75
C ASP A 906 -8.26 -21.75 15.53
N ASP A 907 -9.11 -21.29 14.59
CA ASP A 907 -9.44 -19.86 14.45
C ASP A 907 -10.23 -19.31 15.65
N VAL A 908 -11.15 -20.08 16.24
CA VAL A 908 -11.87 -19.69 17.47
C VAL A 908 -10.92 -19.58 18.66
N LEU A 909 -10.00 -20.53 18.81
CA LEU A 909 -8.95 -20.48 19.85
C LEU A 909 -7.97 -19.33 19.62
N ASP A 910 -7.62 -19.07 18.36
CA ASP A 910 -6.78 -17.94 17.97
C ASP A 910 -7.47 -16.61 18.29
N GLN A 911 -8.77 -16.46 18.02
CA GLN A 911 -9.54 -15.26 18.35
C GLN A 911 -9.56 -14.97 19.86
N LYS A 912 -9.69 -16.02 20.70
CA LYS A 912 -9.61 -15.87 22.16
C LYS A 912 -8.22 -15.45 22.61
N SER A 913 -7.18 -16.05 22.05
CA SER A 913 -5.79 -15.78 22.44
C SER A 913 -5.25 -14.46 21.87
N ASN A 914 -5.79 -14.04 20.71
CA ASN A 914 -5.39 -12.88 19.92
C ASN A 914 -6.59 -11.96 19.69
N PRO A 915 -6.97 -11.16 20.71
CA PRO A 915 -8.13 -10.29 20.65
C PRO A 915 -7.97 -9.16 19.62
N ILE A 916 -6.75 -8.68 19.36
CA ILE A 916 -6.48 -7.68 18.32
C ILE A 916 -6.48 -8.35 16.94
N ALA A 917 -7.30 -7.83 16.01
CA ALA A 917 -7.45 -8.37 14.64
C ALA A 917 -6.11 -8.55 13.90
N SER A 918 -5.16 -7.61 14.06
CA SER A 918 -3.85 -7.67 13.40
C SER A 918 -3.01 -8.88 13.76
N ASP A 919 -3.34 -9.60 14.84
CA ASP A 919 -2.60 -10.75 15.36
C ASP A 919 -3.15 -12.11 14.89
N ARG A 920 -4.35 -12.14 14.32
CA ARG A 920 -5.06 -13.37 13.96
C ARG A 920 -4.49 -14.04 12.71
N SER A 921 -4.63 -15.36 12.61
CA SER A 921 -3.94 -16.21 11.63
C SER A 921 -4.81 -16.60 10.44
N HIS A 922 -6.14 -16.61 10.61
CA HIS A 922 -7.16 -16.90 9.58
C HIS A 922 -6.92 -18.25 8.86
N TYR A 923 -6.81 -19.32 9.63
CA TYR A 923 -6.52 -20.68 9.14
C TYR A 923 -7.60 -21.17 8.18
N THR A 924 -8.88 -20.93 8.48
CA THR A 924 -10.02 -21.33 7.65
C THR A 924 -9.98 -20.64 6.29
N LEU A 925 -9.72 -19.33 6.26
CA LEU A 925 -9.64 -18.55 5.03
C LEU A 925 -8.48 -19.04 4.15
N LYS A 926 -7.31 -19.28 4.75
CA LYS A 926 -6.13 -19.84 4.06
C LYS A 926 -6.42 -21.21 3.45
N ARG A 927 -7.06 -22.10 4.22
CA ARG A 927 -7.46 -23.44 3.78
C ARG A 927 -8.44 -23.38 2.61
N ASN A 928 -9.49 -22.57 2.72
CA ASN A 928 -10.53 -22.49 1.70
C ASN A 928 -9.98 -21.96 0.38
N LEU A 929 -9.11 -20.93 0.43
CA LEU A 929 -8.42 -20.47 -0.76
C LEU A 929 -7.60 -21.58 -1.43
N LEU A 930 -6.84 -22.38 -0.67
CA LEU A 930 -6.09 -23.52 -1.23
C LEU A 930 -7.01 -24.57 -1.87
N ALA A 931 -8.13 -24.88 -1.22
CA ALA A 931 -9.11 -25.83 -1.73
C ALA A 931 -9.72 -25.33 -3.06
N ASP A 932 -10.13 -24.06 -3.13
CA ASP A 932 -10.69 -23.43 -4.33
C ASP A 932 -9.69 -23.36 -5.49
N LEU A 933 -8.40 -23.19 -5.18
CA LEU A 933 -7.35 -23.24 -6.19
C LEU A 933 -7.15 -24.65 -6.76
N GLY A 934 -7.66 -25.68 -6.09
CA GLY A 934 -7.58 -27.07 -6.54
C GLY A 934 -6.23 -27.74 -6.25
N ILE A 935 -5.48 -27.26 -5.25
CA ILE A 935 -4.14 -27.79 -4.97
C ILE A 935 -4.15 -29.26 -4.54
N LYS A 936 -5.27 -29.76 -3.98
CA LYS A 936 -5.42 -31.15 -3.54
C LYS A 936 -5.15 -32.16 -4.65
N GLY A 937 -5.49 -31.83 -5.90
CA GLY A 937 -5.24 -32.71 -7.04
C GLY A 937 -3.76 -33.04 -7.22
N PHE A 938 -2.84 -32.16 -6.80
CA PHE A 938 -1.39 -32.40 -6.89
C PHE A 938 -0.82 -33.21 -5.72
N LEU A 939 -1.63 -33.56 -4.72
CA LEU A 939 -1.21 -34.32 -3.56
C LEU A 939 -1.53 -35.82 -3.69
N GLU A 940 -2.11 -36.24 -4.82
CA GLU A 940 -2.40 -37.65 -5.11
C GLU A 940 -1.10 -38.46 -5.23
N PRO A 941 -1.00 -39.61 -4.52
CA PRO A 941 0.19 -40.45 -4.58
C PRO A 941 0.52 -40.89 -6.01
N GLY A 942 1.77 -40.71 -6.43
CA GLY A 942 2.25 -41.15 -7.74
C GLY A 942 1.88 -40.21 -8.90
N LEU A 943 1.20 -39.09 -8.66
CA LEU A 943 0.95 -38.11 -9.71
C LEU A 943 2.25 -37.46 -10.16
N GLU A 944 2.52 -37.54 -11.46
CA GLU A 944 3.56 -36.79 -12.14
C GLU A 944 2.90 -35.73 -13.03
N TRP A 945 3.52 -34.56 -13.13
CA TRP A 945 3.07 -33.49 -14.02
C TRP A 945 4.20 -32.87 -14.82
N ARG A 946 3.83 -32.34 -15.98
CA ARG A 946 4.67 -31.64 -16.95
C ARG A 946 4.26 -30.18 -17.04
N LYS A 947 5.05 -29.39 -17.77
CA LYS A 947 4.75 -27.97 -17.97
C LYS A 947 3.49 -27.77 -18.83
N SER A 948 3.21 -28.68 -19.76
CA SER A 948 2.06 -28.63 -20.66
C SER A 948 0.77 -29.21 -20.08
N ASP A 949 0.80 -29.78 -18.88
CA ASP A 949 -0.36 -30.49 -18.35
C ASP A 949 -1.50 -29.54 -17.99
N GLN A 950 -2.69 -29.88 -18.48
CA GLN A 950 -3.87 -29.03 -18.35
C GLN A 950 -4.24 -28.77 -16.88
N LEU A 951 -4.01 -29.74 -15.98
CA LEU A 951 -4.23 -29.57 -14.55
C LEU A 951 -3.36 -28.45 -13.96
N LEU A 952 -2.07 -28.41 -14.34
CA LEU A 952 -1.12 -27.37 -13.91
C LEU A 952 -1.48 -26.00 -14.47
N VAL A 953 -1.81 -25.94 -15.76
CA VAL A 953 -2.22 -24.69 -16.43
C VAL A 953 -3.47 -24.12 -15.76
N GLN A 954 -4.50 -24.95 -15.55
CA GLN A 954 -5.73 -24.52 -14.88
C GLN A 954 -5.50 -24.05 -13.43
N PHE A 955 -4.63 -24.74 -12.68
CA PHE A 955 -4.25 -24.31 -11.34
C PHE A 955 -3.57 -22.94 -11.37
N ALA A 956 -2.62 -22.73 -12.28
CA ALA A 956 -1.91 -21.47 -12.42
C ALA A 956 -2.84 -20.34 -12.89
N ASP A 957 -3.79 -20.61 -13.77
CA ASP A 957 -4.79 -19.64 -14.24
C ASP A 957 -5.72 -19.21 -13.11
N ARG A 958 -6.20 -20.15 -12.28
CA ARG A 958 -6.95 -19.82 -11.06
C ARG A 958 -6.11 -18.97 -10.10
N CYS A 959 -4.84 -19.29 -9.94
CA CYS A 959 -3.90 -18.52 -9.12
C CYS A 959 -3.71 -17.08 -9.65
N ARG A 960 -3.59 -16.90 -10.97
CA ARG A 960 -3.50 -15.58 -11.60
C ARG A 960 -4.79 -14.79 -11.46
N LEU A 961 -5.94 -15.43 -11.66
CA LEU A 961 -7.25 -14.82 -11.48
C LEU A 961 -7.47 -14.33 -10.03
N ARG A 962 -6.97 -15.09 -9.05
CA ARG A 962 -7.06 -14.77 -7.61
C ARG A 962 -5.78 -14.20 -7.02
N ALA A 963 -4.93 -13.56 -7.84
CA ALA A 963 -3.62 -13.07 -7.40
C ALA A 963 -3.72 -12.07 -6.22
N HIS A 964 -4.76 -11.24 -6.20
CA HIS A 964 -5.04 -10.31 -5.10
C HIS A 964 -5.35 -11.03 -3.79
N ASP A 965 -6.25 -12.02 -3.82
CA ASP A 965 -6.61 -12.84 -2.65
C ASP A 965 -5.38 -13.57 -2.11
N ILE A 966 -4.55 -14.12 -2.99
CA ILE A 966 -3.33 -14.84 -2.61
C ILE A 966 -2.33 -13.89 -1.95
N LYS A 967 -2.14 -12.68 -2.49
CA LYS A 967 -1.31 -11.65 -1.86
C LYS A 967 -1.85 -11.29 -0.48
N THR A 968 -3.16 -11.09 -0.35
CA THR A 968 -3.83 -10.66 0.89
C THR A 968 -3.82 -11.74 1.98
N ILE A 969 -4.06 -12.99 1.61
CA ILE A 969 -4.25 -14.12 2.55
C ILE A 969 -2.93 -14.85 2.84
N TRP A 970 -2.09 -15.06 1.83
CA TRP A 970 -0.84 -15.82 1.92
C TRP A 970 0.42 -14.96 1.87
N GLY A 971 0.30 -13.66 1.56
CA GLY A 971 1.40 -12.71 1.67
C GLY A 971 2.44 -12.77 0.56
N PHE A 972 2.12 -13.33 -0.61
CA PHE A 972 3.04 -13.35 -1.76
C PHE A 972 2.37 -13.01 -3.09
N ASN A 973 3.15 -12.44 -4.00
CA ASN A 973 2.64 -11.95 -5.28
C ASN A 973 2.69 -13.02 -6.35
N ILE A 974 1.60 -13.14 -7.12
CA ILE A 974 1.54 -13.93 -8.35
C ILE A 974 1.54 -12.98 -9.54
N PRO A 975 2.64 -12.92 -10.32
CA PRO A 975 2.68 -12.12 -11.53
C PRO A 975 1.67 -12.63 -12.56
N GLN A 976 0.98 -11.69 -13.22
CA GLN A 976 0.13 -12.01 -14.36
C GLN A 976 0.94 -12.51 -15.56
N ASP A 977 2.18 -12.02 -15.72
CA ASP A 977 3.10 -12.46 -16.77
C ASP A 977 3.75 -13.80 -16.39
N SER A 978 3.40 -14.85 -17.14
CA SER A 978 3.92 -16.22 -16.95
C SER A 978 5.42 -16.35 -17.17
N ARG A 979 6.08 -15.36 -17.80
CA ARG A 979 7.55 -15.31 -17.95
C ARG A 979 8.26 -14.90 -16.65
N LYS A 980 7.58 -14.20 -15.75
CA LYS A 980 8.14 -13.77 -14.45
C LYS A 980 8.08 -14.89 -13.42
N LEU A 981 7.02 -15.69 -13.47
CA LEU A 981 6.84 -16.86 -12.62
C LEU A 981 6.06 -17.92 -13.40
N SER A 982 6.73 -19.03 -13.71
CA SER A 982 6.14 -20.13 -14.46
C SER A 982 5.11 -20.91 -13.62
N ASP A 983 4.23 -21.64 -14.30
CA ASP A 983 3.16 -22.41 -13.64
C ASP A 983 3.70 -23.43 -12.62
N VAL A 984 4.82 -24.08 -12.96
CA VAL A 984 5.54 -24.99 -12.06
C VAL A 984 6.07 -24.26 -10.82
N GLN A 985 6.58 -23.05 -10.98
CA GLN A 985 7.07 -22.24 -9.85
C GLN A 985 5.93 -21.75 -8.96
N ILE A 986 4.76 -21.42 -9.55
CA ILE A 986 3.56 -21.06 -8.77
C ILE A 986 3.16 -22.24 -7.88
N LEU A 987 3.01 -23.43 -8.44
CA LEU A 987 2.69 -24.63 -7.66
C LEU A 987 3.78 -24.94 -6.63
N GLY A 988 5.05 -24.87 -7.01
CA GLY A 988 6.19 -25.10 -6.12
C GLY A 988 6.21 -24.17 -4.90
N GLU A 989 5.83 -22.90 -5.07
CA GLU A 989 5.75 -21.94 -3.95
C GLU A 989 4.65 -22.31 -2.95
N PHE A 990 3.50 -22.78 -3.42
CA PHE A 990 2.45 -23.30 -2.53
C PHE A 990 2.86 -24.59 -1.84
N LEU A 991 3.44 -25.56 -2.57
CA LEU A 991 3.90 -26.82 -1.99
C LEU A 991 4.95 -26.58 -0.90
N ARG A 992 5.91 -25.69 -1.14
CA ARG A 992 6.92 -25.27 -0.15
C ARG A 992 6.28 -24.70 1.12
N ARG A 993 5.23 -23.88 0.97
CA ARG A 993 4.46 -23.31 2.10
C ARG A 993 3.59 -24.32 2.83
N LEU A 994 3.29 -25.46 2.21
CA LEU A 994 2.68 -26.64 2.86
C LEU A 994 3.73 -27.58 3.48
N GLY A 995 5.00 -27.18 3.47
CA GLY A 995 6.10 -27.97 3.99
C GLY A 995 6.56 -29.11 3.07
N LEU A 996 6.04 -29.18 1.84
CA LEU A 996 6.37 -30.18 0.84
C LEU A 996 7.54 -29.74 -0.05
N ALA A 997 8.15 -30.69 -0.72
CA ALA A 997 9.21 -30.46 -1.70
C ALA A 997 8.86 -31.17 -3.01
N THR A 998 9.38 -30.69 -4.13
CA THR A 998 9.18 -31.31 -5.45
C THR A 998 10.48 -31.94 -5.94
N LEU A 999 10.37 -33.13 -6.53
CA LEU A 999 11.45 -33.74 -7.30
C LEU A 999 11.18 -33.55 -8.79
N SER A 1000 12.21 -33.76 -9.61
CA SER A 1000 12.06 -33.70 -11.06
C SER A 1000 13.05 -34.59 -11.80
N ARG A 1001 12.67 -35.10 -12.96
CA ARG A 1001 13.57 -35.82 -13.89
C ARG A 1001 13.37 -35.34 -15.32
N GLN A 1002 14.40 -35.44 -16.14
CA GLN A 1002 14.30 -35.22 -17.58
C GLN A 1002 13.87 -36.51 -18.28
N VAL A 1003 12.96 -36.40 -19.23
CA VAL A 1003 12.47 -37.49 -20.07
C VAL A 1003 12.50 -37.05 -21.53
N GLY A 1004 12.85 -37.97 -22.44
CA GLY A 1004 12.99 -37.71 -23.87
C GLY A 1004 14.44 -37.50 -24.34
N ALA A 1005 14.63 -37.50 -25.66
CA ALA A 1005 15.93 -37.34 -26.32
C ALA A 1005 15.91 -36.17 -27.32
N GLY A 1006 17.06 -35.50 -27.51
CA GLY A 1006 17.19 -34.42 -28.48
C GLY A 1006 16.30 -33.20 -28.18
N LYS A 1007 15.48 -32.79 -29.15
CA LYS A 1007 14.58 -31.61 -29.05
C LYS A 1007 13.30 -31.88 -28.25
N ASP A 1008 12.97 -33.13 -27.95
CA ASP A 1008 11.78 -33.54 -27.19
C ASP A 1008 12.06 -33.73 -25.68
N ARG A 1009 13.13 -33.09 -25.18
CA ARG A 1009 13.49 -33.13 -23.76
C ARG A 1009 12.50 -32.33 -22.94
N GLU A 1010 11.75 -33.01 -22.08
CA GLU A 1010 10.82 -32.41 -21.14
C GLU A 1010 11.16 -32.78 -19.70
N ARG A 1011 10.77 -31.94 -18.74
CA ARG A 1011 10.97 -32.18 -17.31
C ARG A 1011 9.65 -32.61 -16.67
N LEU A 1012 9.63 -33.80 -16.09
CA LEU A 1012 8.56 -34.31 -15.24
C LEU A 1012 8.83 -33.91 -13.80
N TYR A 1013 7.78 -33.53 -13.08
CA TYR A 1013 7.80 -33.11 -11.68
C TYR A 1013 6.81 -33.94 -10.87
N TRP A 1014 7.12 -34.18 -9.59
CA TRP A 1014 6.20 -34.82 -8.64
C TRP A 1014 6.52 -34.36 -7.22
N VAL A 1015 5.58 -34.55 -6.28
CA VAL A 1015 5.83 -34.29 -4.86
C VAL A 1015 6.82 -35.33 -4.33
N ASN A 1016 7.84 -34.88 -3.60
CA ASN A 1016 8.82 -35.75 -2.96
C ASN A 1016 8.09 -36.73 -1.99
N PRO A 1017 8.07 -38.05 -2.25
CA PRO A 1017 7.34 -39.01 -1.44
C PRO A 1017 7.86 -39.10 0.00
N GLU A 1018 9.18 -39.06 0.19
CA GLU A 1018 9.80 -39.09 1.52
C GLU A 1018 9.40 -37.85 2.33
N ARG A 1019 9.37 -36.68 1.67
CA ARG A 1019 8.94 -35.43 2.31
C ARG A 1019 7.46 -35.46 2.69
N MET A 1020 6.61 -36.01 1.82
CA MET A 1020 5.18 -36.18 2.09
C MET A 1020 4.97 -37.11 3.30
N GLU A 1021 5.67 -38.25 3.33
CA GLU A 1021 5.57 -39.21 4.43
C GLU A 1021 6.05 -38.62 5.76
N LEU A 1022 7.15 -37.86 5.72
CA LEU A 1022 7.63 -37.11 6.88
C LEU A 1022 6.55 -36.14 7.41
N CYS A 1023 5.87 -35.41 6.52
CA CYS A 1023 4.80 -34.50 6.92
C CYS A 1023 3.60 -35.26 7.52
N LYS A 1024 3.21 -36.41 6.95
CA LYS A 1024 2.12 -37.25 7.48
C LYS A 1024 2.41 -37.75 8.90
N ARG A 1025 3.63 -38.26 9.16
CA ARG A 1025 4.04 -38.66 10.51
C ARG A 1025 3.91 -37.52 11.53
N VAL A 1026 4.30 -36.31 11.14
CA VAL A 1026 4.14 -35.13 12.00
C VAL A 1026 2.66 -34.78 12.21
N ILE A 1027 1.83 -34.90 11.18
CA ILE A 1027 0.38 -34.69 11.30
C ILE A 1027 -0.23 -35.70 12.28
N GLU A 1028 0.09 -36.99 12.15
CA GLU A 1028 -0.38 -38.05 13.06
C GLU A 1028 0.03 -37.77 14.51
N HIS A 1029 1.29 -37.40 14.74
CA HIS A 1029 1.78 -37.01 16.06
C HIS A 1029 0.98 -35.82 16.64
N ARG A 1030 0.72 -34.80 15.83
CA ARG A 1030 -0.06 -33.62 16.24
C ARG A 1030 -1.52 -33.96 16.56
N GLN A 1031 -2.13 -34.87 15.81
CA GLN A 1031 -3.50 -35.33 16.04
C GLN A 1031 -3.57 -36.16 17.33
N LYS A 1032 -2.63 -37.08 17.56
CA LYS A 1032 -2.53 -37.87 18.79
C LYS A 1032 -2.41 -36.98 20.02
N ARG A 1033 -1.51 -36.00 20.00
CA ARG A 1033 -1.35 -35.04 21.10
C ARG A 1033 -2.61 -34.23 21.39
N ARG A 1034 -3.38 -33.86 20.36
CA ARG A 1034 -4.68 -33.18 20.54
C ARG A 1034 -5.71 -34.08 21.21
N GLN A 1035 -5.78 -35.35 20.84
CA GLN A 1035 -6.68 -36.32 21.45
C GLN A 1035 -6.31 -36.58 22.91
N GLU A 1036 -5.04 -36.80 23.20
CA GLU A 1036 -4.53 -36.98 24.56
C GLU A 1036 -4.87 -35.76 25.44
N HIS A 1037 -4.59 -34.55 24.97
CA HIS A 1037 -4.92 -33.32 25.70
C HIS A 1037 -6.44 -33.15 25.94
N THR A 1038 -7.28 -33.57 24.99
CA THR A 1038 -8.74 -33.53 25.14
C THR A 1038 -9.24 -34.58 26.16
N LEU A 1039 -8.65 -35.78 26.14
CA LEU A 1039 -8.95 -36.85 27.09
C LEU A 1039 -8.49 -36.47 28.51
N THR A 1040 -7.31 -35.84 28.65
CA THR A 1040 -6.78 -35.36 29.94
C THR A 1040 -7.64 -34.23 30.53
N LEU A 1041 -8.15 -33.31 29.70
CA LEU A 1041 -9.09 -32.28 30.15
C LEU A 1041 -10.41 -32.90 30.65
N ASN A 1042 -10.91 -33.91 29.93
CA ASN A 1042 -12.14 -34.63 30.32
C ASN A 1042 -11.93 -35.47 31.59
N SER A 1043 -10.74 -36.06 31.79
CA SER A 1043 -10.41 -36.84 33.00
C SER A 1043 -10.18 -35.95 34.23
N LEU A 1044 -9.56 -34.77 34.05
CA LEU A 1044 -9.41 -33.75 35.10
C LEU A 1044 -10.76 -33.17 35.52
N SER A 1045 -11.75 -33.11 34.61
CA SER A 1045 -13.14 -32.77 34.96
C SER A 1045 -13.91 -33.91 35.63
N SER A 1046 -13.41 -35.16 35.60
CA SER A 1046 -14.08 -36.31 36.24
C SER A 1046 -13.47 -36.76 37.58
N GLU A 1047 -12.23 -36.37 37.91
CA GLU A 1047 -11.56 -36.73 39.18
C GLU A 1047 -11.49 -35.60 40.23
N GLY A 1048 -11.98 -34.40 39.90
CA GLY A 1048 -12.26 -33.36 40.88
C GLY A 1048 -13.66 -33.53 41.48
N SER A 1049 -13.74 -34.07 42.70
CA SER A 1049 -14.96 -34.09 43.51
C SER A 1049 -15.67 -32.73 43.42
N LEU A 1050 -16.92 -32.76 42.95
CA LEU A 1050 -17.90 -31.69 43.06
C LEU A 1050 -18.16 -31.42 44.55
N THR A 1051 -17.25 -30.68 45.18
CA THR A 1051 -17.60 -29.82 46.30
C THR A 1051 -17.83 -28.44 45.72
N GLU A 1052 -19.02 -27.93 46.01
CA GLU A 1052 -19.59 -26.68 45.56
C GLU A 1052 -18.56 -25.55 45.50
N ALA A 1053 -18.05 -25.28 44.29
CA ALA A 1053 -17.61 -23.93 43.98
C ALA A 1053 -18.87 -23.08 43.97
N HIS A 1054 -19.01 -22.24 44.99
CA HIS A 1054 -20.08 -21.25 45.12
C HIS A 1054 -20.41 -20.64 43.75
N PRO A 1055 -21.69 -20.68 43.32
CA PRO A 1055 -22.12 -19.79 42.28
C PRO A 1055 -21.81 -18.38 42.78
N LEU A 1056 -20.98 -17.64 42.03
CA LEU A 1056 -21.10 -16.19 42.05
C LEU A 1056 -22.56 -15.93 41.74
N SER A 1057 -23.29 -15.55 42.78
CA SER A 1057 -24.73 -15.45 42.77
C SER A 1057 -25.13 -14.56 41.61
N THR A 1058 -25.82 -15.15 40.63
CA THR A 1058 -26.80 -14.39 39.88
C THR A 1058 -27.70 -13.72 40.90
N PRO A 1059 -27.82 -12.38 40.91
CA PRO A 1059 -28.89 -11.77 41.70
C PRO A 1059 -30.22 -12.34 41.20
N PRO A 1060 -31.21 -12.55 42.08
CA PRO A 1060 -32.51 -13.09 41.69
C PRO A 1060 -33.17 -12.18 40.65
N PRO A 1061 -34.08 -12.72 39.81
CA PRO A 1061 -34.86 -11.91 38.89
C PRO A 1061 -35.72 -10.93 39.70
N GLN A 1062 -35.28 -9.68 39.80
CA GLN A 1062 -36.15 -8.62 40.28
C GLN A 1062 -37.21 -8.36 39.23
N GLN A 1063 -38.46 -8.52 39.64
CA GLN A 1063 -39.64 -8.07 38.92
C GLN A 1063 -39.44 -6.64 38.41
N LEU A 1064 -39.87 -6.43 37.16
CA LEU A 1064 -40.01 -5.11 36.52
C LEU A 1064 -40.66 -4.12 37.50
N SER A 1065 -39.83 -3.23 38.04
CA SER A 1065 -40.27 -1.96 38.60
C SER A 1065 -39.60 -0.87 37.77
N GLU A 1066 -40.39 0.17 37.47
CA GLU A 1066 -40.12 1.25 36.52
C GLU A 1066 -38.71 1.87 36.64
N PRO A 1067 -38.14 2.36 35.52
CA PRO A 1067 -36.79 2.92 35.52
C PRO A 1067 -36.73 4.20 36.36
N ARG A 1068 -36.03 4.14 37.51
CA ARG A 1068 -35.53 5.33 38.20
C ARG A 1068 -34.31 5.86 37.46
N HIS A 1069 -34.44 7.07 36.95
CA HIS A 1069 -33.36 7.88 36.41
C HIS A 1069 -32.24 8.09 37.46
N THR A 1070 -30.99 7.82 37.07
CA THR A 1070 -29.79 8.47 37.59
C THR A 1070 -29.11 9.27 36.46
N PRO A 1071 -28.53 10.43 36.79
CA PRO A 1071 -28.44 11.57 35.87
C PRO A 1071 -27.20 11.57 34.97
N PRO A 1072 -27.24 12.26 33.82
CA PRO A 1072 -26.06 12.59 33.03
C PRO A 1072 -25.17 13.60 33.77
N TYR A 1073 -23.87 13.36 33.78
CA TYR A 1073 -22.85 14.33 34.19
C TYR A 1073 -22.87 15.52 33.21
N ILE A 1074 -23.51 16.61 33.63
CA ILE A 1074 -23.41 17.94 33.01
C ILE A 1074 -22.53 18.80 33.91
N TYR A 1075 -21.42 19.26 33.35
CA TYR A 1075 -20.60 20.35 33.87
C TYR A 1075 -21.47 21.61 33.94
N THR A 1076 -21.77 22.11 35.15
CA THR A 1076 -22.41 23.41 35.34
C THR A 1076 -21.35 24.44 35.76
N PRO A 1077 -21.20 25.55 35.02
CA PRO A 1077 -20.57 26.76 35.52
C PRO A 1077 -21.47 27.39 36.58
N SER A 1078 -20.84 27.99 37.58
CA SER A 1078 -21.49 28.71 38.67
C SER A 1078 -22.36 29.90 38.21
N SER A 1079 -23.57 29.95 38.79
CA SER A 1079 -24.40 31.10 39.20
C SER A 1079 -25.03 32.04 38.17
N GLY A 1080 -26.38 32.13 38.18
CA GLY A 1080 -27.11 33.37 37.89
C GLY A 1080 -28.53 33.31 37.32
N GLY A 1081 -29.54 32.85 38.10
CA GLY A 1081 -30.92 33.36 38.05
C GLY A 1081 -31.95 32.74 37.08
N VAL A 1082 -32.98 32.09 37.63
CA VAL A 1082 -34.28 31.83 36.97
C VAL A 1082 -35.40 32.27 37.89
N SER A 1083 -36.44 32.89 37.31
CA SER A 1083 -37.82 32.91 37.81
C SER A 1083 -38.69 32.58 36.59
N LYS A 1084 -39.77 31.79 36.56
CA LYS A 1084 -40.58 30.93 37.46
C LYS A 1084 -41.87 30.65 36.63
N PHE A 1085 -42.68 29.65 37.01
CA PHE A 1085 -44.06 29.31 36.53
C PHE A 1085 -44.18 28.44 35.26
N GLU A 1086 -45.09 27.49 35.10
CA GLU A 1086 -45.92 26.58 35.96
C GLU A 1086 -46.52 25.53 34.97
N SER A 1087 -46.82 24.30 35.40
CA SER A 1087 -47.45 23.20 34.62
C SER A 1087 -48.99 23.40 34.46
N PRO A 1088 -49.86 22.50 33.88
CA PRO A 1088 -49.67 21.17 33.24
C PRO A 1088 -50.61 20.76 32.00
N ILE A 1089 -50.26 19.67 31.26
CA ILE A 1089 -51.13 18.59 30.62
C ILE A 1089 -51.99 18.90 29.33
N PRO A 1090 -52.31 17.98 28.34
CA PRO A 1090 -51.65 16.77 27.74
C PRO A 1090 -51.91 16.46 26.21
N LEU A 1091 -51.30 15.37 25.68
CA LEU A 1091 -51.72 14.42 24.60
C LEU A 1091 -51.84 14.78 23.07
N GLY A 1092 -50.80 14.37 22.29
CA GLY A 1092 -50.83 13.82 20.89
C GLY A 1092 -50.95 14.77 19.67
N PRO A 1093 -50.64 14.37 18.41
CA PRO A 1093 -49.64 13.44 17.84
C PRO A 1093 -48.65 14.09 16.81
N SER A 1094 -47.40 13.57 16.70
CA SER A 1094 -46.40 13.65 15.59
C SER A 1094 -46.07 14.97 14.83
N PRO A 1095 -44.84 15.10 14.27
CA PRO A 1095 -43.97 16.26 14.53
C PRO A 1095 -44.11 17.39 13.51
N THR A 1096 -44.10 18.63 14.00
CA THR A 1096 -43.82 19.83 13.20
C THR A 1096 -42.52 20.42 13.73
N LEU A 1097 -41.46 20.42 12.90
CA LEU A 1097 -40.17 21.05 13.23
C LEU A 1097 -40.34 22.57 13.23
N THR A 1098 -40.49 23.17 14.42
CA THR A 1098 -40.30 24.61 14.63
C THR A 1098 -38.83 24.92 14.89
N THR A 1099 -38.34 25.89 14.14
CA THR A 1099 -37.02 26.52 14.17
C THR A 1099 -36.59 26.90 15.60
N GLN A 1100 -35.52 26.31 16.13
CA GLN A 1100 -34.83 26.86 17.31
C GLN A 1100 -33.98 28.07 16.88
N GLN A 1101 -34.23 29.23 17.51
CA GLN A 1101 -33.35 30.39 17.41
C GLN A 1101 -31.98 30.07 18.03
N ILE A 1102 -30.94 30.01 17.20
CA ILE A 1102 -29.55 29.95 17.64
C ILE A 1102 -29.06 31.39 17.84
N SER A 1103 -28.57 31.71 19.04
CA SER A 1103 -27.87 32.97 19.32
C SER A 1103 -26.45 32.88 18.75
N LEU A 1104 -26.19 33.57 17.63
CA LEU A 1104 -24.89 33.63 16.96
C LEU A 1104 -24.07 34.83 17.44
N LYS A 1105 -22.76 34.66 17.62
CA LYS A 1105 -21.83 35.76 17.92
C LYS A 1105 -21.37 36.42 16.60
N PRO A 1106 -20.99 37.71 16.62
CA PRO A 1106 -20.40 38.36 15.45
C PRO A 1106 -19.14 37.60 14.99
N GLY A 1107 -19.11 37.18 13.72
CA GLY A 1107 -18.03 36.38 13.13
C GLY A 1107 -18.34 34.88 12.95
N ASP A 1108 -19.44 34.38 13.50
CA ASP A 1108 -19.86 32.98 13.29
C ASP A 1108 -20.37 32.78 11.85
N LEU A 1109 -19.79 31.80 11.16
CA LEU A 1109 -20.27 31.30 9.87
C LEU A 1109 -21.23 30.15 10.10
N VAL A 1110 -22.48 30.26 9.63
CA VAL A 1110 -23.44 29.17 9.77
C VAL A 1110 -23.96 28.73 8.41
N ILE A 1111 -23.84 27.42 8.16
CA ILE A 1111 -24.22 26.77 6.92
C ILE A 1111 -25.41 25.88 7.22
N TRP A 1112 -26.57 26.17 6.61
CA TRP A 1112 -27.75 25.32 6.71
C TRP A 1112 -28.14 24.78 5.35
N LYS A 1113 -28.75 23.61 5.36
CA LYS A 1113 -29.34 22.99 4.16
C LYS A 1113 -30.83 23.26 4.18
N ALA A 1114 -31.31 24.11 3.26
CA ALA A 1114 -32.74 24.30 3.09
C ALA A 1114 -33.38 23.00 2.56
N LEU A 1115 -34.64 22.74 2.95
CA LEU A 1115 -35.40 21.56 2.50
C LEU A 1115 -35.57 21.49 0.97
N SER A 1116 -35.35 22.60 0.25
CA SER A 1116 -35.30 22.68 -1.22
C SER A 1116 -33.99 22.12 -1.84
N GLY A 1117 -32.98 21.82 -1.02
CA GLY A 1117 -31.73 21.19 -1.48
C GLY A 1117 -30.61 22.16 -1.91
N GLU A 1118 -30.77 23.46 -1.66
CA GLU A 1118 -29.69 24.45 -1.78
C GLU A 1118 -29.07 24.75 -0.40
N TRP A 1119 -27.77 25.04 -0.38
CA TRP A 1119 -27.02 25.41 0.82
C TRP A 1119 -26.93 26.92 0.89
N GLU A 1120 -27.36 27.51 2.00
CA GLU A 1120 -27.21 28.95 2.26
C GLU A 1120 -26.17 29.15 3.36
N VAL A 1121 -25.28 30.12 3.15
CA VAL A 1121 -24.26 30.54 4.10
C VAL A 1121 -24.64 31.93 4.58
N VAL A 1122 -24.88 32.07 5.88
CA VAL A 1122 -25.21 33.36 6.49
C VAL A 1122 -24.09 33.73 7.46
N TRP A 1123 -23.56 34.94 7.29
CA TRP A 1123 -22.59 35.53 8.21
C TRP A 1123 -23.34 36.44 9.17
N ALA A 1124 -23.13 36.27 10.48
CA ALA A 1124 -23.80 37.06 11.50
C ALA A 1124 -23.15 38.47 11.58
N GLY A 1125 -23.57 39.36 10.68
CA GLY A 1125 -23.16 40.77 10.64
C GLY A 1125 -23.02 41.31 9.21
N THR A 1126 -24.13 41.79 8.64
CA THR A 1126 -24.24 42.66 7.44
C THR A 1126 -23.34 42.40 6.22
N ALA A 1127 -23.90 41.72 5.22
CA ALA A 1127 -23.89 41.99 3.76
C ALA A 1127 -23.82 40.66 2.98
N ILE A 1128 -24.82 40.44 2.12
CA ILE A 1128 -25.00 39.21 1.35
C ILE A 1128 -24.11 39.28 0.10
N ALA A 1129 -23.00 38.53 0.09
CA ALA A 1129 -22.24 38.28 -1.13
C ALA A 1129 -22.71 36.96 -1.77
N GLY A 1130 -23.24 37.03 -3.00
CA GLY A 1130 -23.85 35.91 -3.70
C GLY A 1130 -22.84 34.83 -4.09
N VAL A 1131 -23.15 33.58 -3.74
CA VAL A 1131 -22.34 32.40 -4.11
C VAL A 1131 -22.69 31.96 -5.54
N ARG A 1132 -21.69 31.91 -6.43
CA ARG A 1132 -21.82 31.24 -7.74
C ARG A 1132 -21.01 29.95 -7.76
N ARG A 1133 -21.66 28.88 -8.20
CA ARG A 1133 -21.04 27.56 -8.38
C ARG A 1133 -20.25 27.53 -9.68
N VAL A 1134 -18.93 27.29 -9.60
CA VAL A 1134 -18.06 27.04 -10.76
C VAL A 1134 -17.35 25.70 -10.55
N GLY A 1135 -17.74 24.67 -11.31
CA GLY A 1135 -17.02 23.38 -11.34
C GLY A 1135 -17.36 22.37 -10.23
N GLU A 1136 -16.60 21.27 -10.21
CA GLU A 1136 -16.79 20.10 -9.31
C GLU A 1136 -16.04 20.18 -7.96
N ASP A 1137 -15.17 21.17 -7.75
CA ASP A 1137 -14.49 21.42 -6.47
C ASP A 1137 -15.12 22.60 -5.72
N LEU A 1138 -15.38 22.44 -4.42
CA LEU A 1138 -15.80 23.52 -3.52
C LEU A 1138 -14.57 24.35 -3.15
N ASP A 1139 -14.15 25.24 -4.06
CA ASP A 1139 -13.08 26.21 -3.79
C ASP A 1139 -13.73 27.53 -3.32
N TRP A 1140 -13.42 27.93 -2.08
CA TRP A 1140 -13.97 29.13 -1.45
C TRP A 1140 -13.10 30.33 -1.83
N ARG A 1141 -13.59 31.20 -2.72
CA ARG A 1141 -12.93 32.49 -2.99
C ARG A 1141 -13.88 33.64 -2.68
N VAL A 1142 -13.49 34.45 -1.70
CA VAL A 1142 -14.06 35.77 -1.46
C VAL A 1142 -13.22 36.76 -2.28
N ASP A 1143 -13.86 37.54 -3.14
CA ASP A 1143 -13.17 38.57 -3.90
C ASP A 1143 -12.87 39.75 -2.96
N LEU A 1144 -11.60 40.00 -2.68
CA LEU A 1144 -11.15 40.96 -1.65
C LEU A 1144 -11.46 42.43 -2.00
N ALA A 1145 -11.90 42.70 -3.24
CA ALA A 1145 -12.23 44.02 -3.73
C ALA A 1145 -13.53 44.59 -3.13
N ASP A 1146 -14.40 43.73 -2.57
CA ASP A 1146 -15.72 44.12 -2.03
C ASP A 1146 -15.74 44.29 -0.48
N LEU A 1147 -14.58 44.17 0.19
CA LEU A 1147 -14.47 44.29 1.65
C LEU A 1147 -13.97 45.67 2.08
N THR A 1148 -14.46 46.15 3.22
CA THR A 1148 -14.00 47.43 3.80
C THR A 1148 -12.59 47.28 4.42
N PRO A 1149 -11.81 48.38 4.55
CA PRO A 1149 -10.44 48.32 5.08
C PRO A 1149 -10.33 47.72 6.50
N VAL A 1150 -11.41 47.74 7.28
CA VAL A 1150 -11.47 47.14 8.63
C VAL A 1150 -11.50 45.60 8.56
N GLU A 1151 -12.10 45.03 7.53
CA GLU A 1151 -12.26 43.58 7.34
C GLU A 1151 -11.00 42.93 6.76
N GLN A 1152 -10.15 43.70 6.06
CA GLN A 1152 -8.85 43.21 5.56
C GLN A 1152 -7.79 43.05 6.67
N GLY A 1153 -8.02 43.60 7.86
CA GLY A 1153 -7.07 43.64 8.98
C GLY A 1153 -7.07 42.43 9.92
N ALA A 1154 -8.03 41.53 9.81
CA ALA A 1154 -8.13 40.34 10.67
C ALA A 1154 -7.69 39.09 9.89
N ARG A 1155 -6.50 38.57 10.22
CA ARG A 1155 -5.95 37.31 9.68
C ARG A 1155 -6.19 36.14 10.62
#